data_AF-A0A660QCD9-F1
#
_entry.id   AF-A0A660QCD9-F1
#
_cell.length_a   1.000
_cell.length_b   1.000
_cell.length_c   1.000
_cell.angle_alpha   90.00
_cell.angle_beta   90.00
_cell.angle_gamma   90.00
#
_symmetry.space_group_name_H-M   'P 1'
#
loop_
_entity.id
_entity.type
_entity.pdbx_description
1 polymer ?
#
loop_
_entity_poly.entity_id
_entity_poly.type
_entity_poly.pdbx_seq_one_letter_code
_entity_poly.pdbx_strand_id
1 'polypeptide(L)'
;MCNIYSSRKSRLIHLTALIVCIGCSLDVQAKSFIRTAFFDEYPSAIGTRLDTLTNVPPTKVNHCGVCHFNFDGGGNRNKYGEDIEVALDDYGKDYIAAIQSVAWNDSDGDGSPNEIEITDNMTSYDNTPTFPGLTVGNVGGVSLVDTNEISGHLTPSSGVDETDPTVTLYTPNGGETATGNAATTISWLANDASGIAGVDIYVSLDSGASYTPVANNIPNTGNFTWYVSNRPTSNAMIKVEAIDNAGNEGEDESDAVFAIVSPGGGLVPTTLRDFDLSGSQPLVDSGLPQEQPSNCANCHGGYSDEHEPYHNWMGSMMAQAALDMIFLANMTIANQDAPDSGDLCLRCHNSRGWLDGRSTPTDGSQMTDLDMAGVSCDLCHRMVDPVYQPGISPAADEGILDDLENVPTHQGNGMFVFDPKAHRRGPFADSVSPHIDLVSPFHQNSAVCGTCHDVSNPVFIRNGTNAEYIHNDFDTPPDTDSTDILMPVERTYSEWLHSAYNSSNGVYAPQFAGNKEGGMVVSCQDCHMPDILGQGCDPTQFPDVAMRPDLPLHDLTGGSTWLPNLLPGVFTNELGAAEAAALSNGVFRAEYMLRHAARMKAEKVGDELRVTVINETGHKLPSGYPEGRRIWINVRFYDGSDTLLEELGGYDYDTGVLNTDTTVYEIHPGIGTNLAAILNELNDDLPEPFEPGPSLHFVLNNQVYEDNRIPPRGFSNAEFEEFGGAPVGHHYDDGQYWDESYFTLPTGAVRADVQLYYQSTSKEFIEFLRDENHTDTKGQELYDLWNDNGKCPPT
;
A
#
# COMPACT_ATOMS: atom_id res chain seq x y z
N MET A 1 48.71 -34.52 20.33
CA MET A 1 48.98 -35.58 21.32
C MET A 1 48.56 -36.91 20.73
N CYS A 2 49.48 -37.88 20.78
CA CYS A 2 49.36 -39.34 20.69
C CYS A 2 48.25 -40.00 19.84
N ASN A 3 48.49 -41.11 19.15
CA ASN A 3 49.70 -41.76 18.65
C ASN A 3 49.22 -43.00 17.89
N ILE A 4 49.66 -43.14 16.65
CA ILE A 4 50.39 -44.29 16.11
C ILE A 4 49.82 -45.71 16.30
N TYR A 5 49.69 -46.44 15.19
CA TYR A 5 50.53 -47.58 14.76
C TYR A 5 49.66 -48.52 13.90
N SER A 6 50.09 -49.12 12.78
CA SER A 6 51.32 -49.04 11.98
C SER A 6 51.38 -50.31 11.15
N SER A 7 51.59 -50.13 9.85
CA SER A 7 52.51 -50.93 9.02
C SER A 7 52.10 -52.40 8.74
N ARG A 8 52.51 -53.01 7.63
CA ARG A 8 53.84 -52.95 7.03
C ARG A 8 53.75 -53.63 5.65
N LYS A 9 54.36 -53.01 4.64
CA LYS A 9 55.39 -53.53 3.71
C LYS A 9 55.11 -54.88 3.01
N SER A 10 55.46 -55.12 1.75
CA SER A 10 56.36 -54.44 0.81
C SER A 10 56.34 -55.21 -0.53
N ARG A 11 56.63 -54.44 -1.60
CA ARG A 11 57.46 -54.77 -2.79
C ARG A 11 56.91 -55.80 -3.80
N LEU A 12 56.58 -55.37 -5.02
CA LEU A 12 57.45 -55.02 -6.18
C LEU A 12 57.75 -56.27 -7.03
N ILE A 13 57.31 -56.27 -8.31
CA ILE A 13 58.11 -56.52 -9.52
C ILE A 13 57.18 -56.61 -10.76
N HIS A 14 57.57 -55.88 -11.81
CA HIS A 14 56.99 -55.86 -13.15
C HIS A 14 57.08 -57.22 -13.88
N LEU A 15 56.08 -57.56 -14.72
CA LEU A 15 56.26 -57.67 -16.18
C LEU A 15 54.93 -57.96 -16.91
N THR A 16 54.86 -57.39 -18.11
CA THR A 16 53.87 -57.44 -19.19
C THR A 16 53.49 -58.84 -19.68
N ALA A 17 52.20 -59.08 -19.99
CA ALA A 17 51.68 -59.48 -21.31
C ALA A 17 50.26 -60.12 -21.27
N LEU A 18 49.32 -59.41 -21.90
CA LEU A 18 48.39 -59.86 -22.97
C LEU A 18 47.43 -61.08 -22.77
N ILE A 19 46.14 -60.72 -22.62
CA ILE A 19 44.90 -61.25 -23.27
C ILE A 19 44.54 -62.75 -23.09
N VAL A 20 43.39 -63.01 -22.43
CA VAL A 20 42.14 -63.55 -23.04
C VAL A 20 40.94 -63.11 -22.19
N CYS A 21 39.95 -62.51 -22.85
CA CYS A 21 38.65 -62.12 -22.31
C CYS A 21 37.75 -63.33 -22.01
N ILE A 22 37.19 -63.39 -20.81
CA ILE A 22 35.89 -64.04 -20.54
C ILE A 22 35.04 -62.96 -19.88
N GLY A 23 34.05 -62.47 -20.62
CA GLY A 23 33.10 -61.48 -20.13
C GLY A 23 32.14 -62.10 -19.12
N CYS A 24 32.08 -61.51 -17.93
CA CYS A 24 30.86 -61.44 -17.16
C CYS A 24 30.32 -60.03 -17.31
N SER A 25 29.21 -59.88 -18.03
CA SER A 25 28.36 -58.70 -17.96
C SER A 25 27.82 -58.58 -16.54
N LEU A 26 28.16 -57.49 -15.86
CA LEU A 26 27.38 -57.05 -14.71
C LEU A 26 26.10 -56.44 -15.27
N ASP A 27 24.96 -57.09 -15.03
CA ASP A 27 23.66 -56.46 -15.24
C ASP A 27 23.56 -55.25 -14.32
N VAL A 28 23.56 -54.05 -14.90
CA VAL A 28 23.22 -52.82 -14.20
C VAL A 28 21.70 -52.75 -14.13
N GLN A 29 21.12 -53.09 -12.98
CA GLN A 29 19.74 -52.76 -12.66
C GLN A 29 19.66 -51.27 -12.29
N ALA A 30 18.79 -50.50 -12.96
CA ALA A 30 18.44 -49.15 -12.53
C ALA A 30 17.79 -49.16 -11.13
N LYS A 31 18.00 -48.11 -10.34
CA LYS A 31 17.53 -47.98 -8.95
C LYS A 31 16.02 -47.72 -8.92
N SER A 32 15.25 -48.52 -8.17
CA SER A 32 13.77 -48.45 -8.13
C SER A 32 13.16 -47.22 -7.43
N PHE A 33 13.95 -46.25 -6.96
CA PHE A 33 13.46 -45.16 -6.10
C PHE A 33 12.96 -43.93 -6.86
N ILE A 34 13.58 -43.57 -7.98
CA ILE A 34 13.25 -42.34 -8.73
C ILE A 34 11.90 -42.45 -9.45
N ARG A 35 11.57 -43.62 -10.00
CA ARG A 35 10.27 -43.89 -10.59
C ARG A 35 9.16 -43.78 -9.55
N THR A 36 9.38 -44.36 -8.36
CA THR A 36 8.40 -44.27 -7.27
C THR A 36 8.20 -42.81 -6.87
N ALA A 37 9.28 -42.06 -6.65
CA ALA A 37 9.18 -40.62 -6.35
C ALA A 37 8.45 -39.83 -7.46
N PHE A 38 8.70 -40.14 -8.73
CA PHE A 38 8.04 -39.49 -9.87
C PHE A 38 6.52 -39.69 -9.86
N PHE A 39 6.03 -40.92 -9.65
CA PHE A 39 4.57 -41.15 -9.61
C PHE A 39 3.92 -40.85 -8.25
N ASP A 40 4.72 -40.77 -7.17
CA ASP A 40 4.26 -40.23 -5.89
C ASP A 40 4.00 -38.70 -6.02
N GLU A 41 4.86 -37.99 -6.76
CA GLU A 41 4.69 -36.56 -7.07
C GLU A 41 3.60 -36.32 -8.12
N TYR A 42 3.57 -37.14 -9.16
CA TYR A 42 2.62 -37.03 -10.29
C TYR A 42 1.64 -38.20 -10.33
N PRO A 43 0.68 -38.27 -9.40
CA PRO A 43 -0.27 -39.38 -9.34
C PRO A 43 -1.21 -39.42 -10.56
N SER A 44 -1.43 -38.29 -11.25
CA SER A 44 -2.21 -38.21 -12.49
C SER A 44 -1.55 -38.93 -13.66
N ALA A 45 -0.22 -39.08 -13.66
CA ALA A 45 0.51 -39.78 -14.71
C ALA A 45 0.38 -41.32 -14.62
N ILE A 46 -0.15 -41.86 -13.52
CA ILE A 46 -0.35 -43.31 -13.34
C ILE A 46 -1.43 -43.81 -14.31
N GLY A 47 -1.15 -44.91 -15.02
CA GLY A 47 -2.02 -45.48 -16.05
C GLY A 47 -1.95 -44.81 -17.42
N THR A 48 -1.20 -43.72 -17.57
CA THR A 48 -1.00 -43.01 -18.84
C THR A 48 0.08 -43.66 -19.72
N ARG A 49 0.48 -43.02 -20.82
CA ARG A 49 1.60 -43.49 -21.68
C ARG A 49 2.97 -43.37 -21.04
N LEU A 50 3.12 -42.49 -20.05
CA LEU A 50 4.33 -42.41 -19.22
C LEU A 50 4.45 -43.62 -18.28
N ASP A 51 3.33 -44.22 -17.87
CA ASP A 51 3.29 -45.39 -16.97
C ASP A 51 3.14 -46.73 -17.72
N THR A 52 2.39 -46.75 -18.83
CA THR A 52 1.96 -47.97 -19.54
C THR A 52 2.39 -47.97 -21.02
N LEU A 53 3.30 -48.89 -21.34
CA LEU A 53 3.81 -49.13 -22.70
C LEU A 53 3.55 -50.58 -23.10
N THR A 54 3.04 -50.81 -24.31
CA THR A 54 2.48 -52.10 -24.71
C THR A 54 3.49 -53.03 -25.39
N ASN A 55 4.57 -52.51 -25.97
CA ASN A 55 5.60 -53.28 -26.68
C ASN A 55 6.98 -53.21 -25.98
N VAL A 56 6.99 -53.33 -24.64
CA VAL A 56 8.22 -53.41 -23.83
C VAL A 56 8.55 -54.87 -23.46
N PRO A 57 9.83 -55.30 -23.45
CA PRO A 57 10.20 -56.65 -23.01
C PRO A 57 9.64 -57.01 -21.61
N PRO A 58 9.16 -58.25 -21.37
CA PRO A 58 8.52 -58.65 -20.12
C PRO A 58 9.38 -58.49 -18.85
N THR A 59 10.69 -58.34 -19.01
CA THR A 59 11.64 -58.13 -17.91
C THR A 59 11.71 -56.67 -17.45
N LYS A 60 10.94 -55.74 -18.05
CA LYS A 60 11.10 -54.28 -17.90
C LYS A 60 9.80 -53.49 -17.74
N VAL A 61 8.69 -54.15 -17.40
CA VAL A 61 7.33 -53.58 -17.27
C VAL A 61 7.18 -52.49 -16.19
N ASN A 62 8.21 -52.24 -15.37
CA ASN A 62 8.19 -51.31 -14.23
C ASN A 62 9.12 -50.10 -14.43
N HIS A 63 9.30 -49.61 -15.66
CA HIS A 63 10.14 -48.43 -15.95
C HIS A 63 9.38 -47.44 -16.85
N CYS A 64 9.36 -46.14 -16.49
CA CYS A 64 8.58 -45.11 -17.19
C CYS A 64 9.33 -44.31 -18.26
N GLY A 65 10.66 -44.51 -18.41
CA GLY A 65 11.40 -43.95 -19.55
C GLY A 65 11.64 -42.43 -19.54
N VAL A 66 11.18 -41.71 -18.52
CA VAL A 66 11.22 -40.24 -18.49
C VAL A 66 12.61 -39.62 -18.38
N CYS A 67 13.60 -40.34 -17.81
CA CYS A 67 14.94 -39.79 -17.55
C CYS A 67 16.06 -40.31 -18.48
N HIS A 68 15.82 -41.34 -19.30
CA HIS A 68 16.86 -42.02 -20.07
C HIS A 68 16.38 -42.42 -21.46
N PHE A 69 17.27 -42.33 -22.46
CA PHE A 69 17.01 -42.87 -23.79
C PHE A 69 16.86 -44.40 -23.79
N ASN A 70 17.52 -45.09 -22.86
CA ASN A 70 17.31 -46.51 -22.67
C ASN A 70 16.25 -46.74 -21.56
N PHE A 71 15.12 -47.33 -21.95
CA PHE A 71 13.96 -47.52 -21.08
C PHE A 71 14.12 -48.66 -20.05
N ASP A 72 15.34 -49.17 -19.85
CA ASP A 72 15.71 -49.97 -18.68
C ASP A 72 16.34 -49.15 -17.53
N GLY A 73 16.50 -47.84 -17.72
CA GLY A 73 17.07 -46.88 -16.76
C GLY A 73 18.60 -46.83 -16.73
N GLY A 74 19.26 -47.50 -17.68
CA GLY A 74 20.70 -47.37 -17.93
C GLY A 74 21.02 -46.40 -19.07
N GLY A 75 22.30 -46.26 -19.40
CA GLY A 75 22.74 -45.47 -20.56
C GLY A 75 22.60 -43.95 -20.42
N ASN A 76 22.71 -43.24 -21.54
CA ASN A 76 22.67 -41.78 -21.57
C ASN A 76 21.30 -41.24 -21.14
N ARG A 77 21.31 -40.13 -20.40
CA ARG A 77 20.11 -39.40 -20.00
C ARG A 77 19.57 -38.56 -21.15
N ASN A 78 18.26 -38.34 -21.14
CA ASN A 78 17.66 -37.24 -21.90
C ASN A 78 17.75 -35.95 -21.05
N LYS A 79 17.33 -34.82 -21.61
CA LYS A 79 17.55 -33.51 -20.98
C LYS A 79 16.82 -33.36 -19.63
N TYR A 80 15.57 -33.83 -19.51
CA TYR A 80 14.87 -33.95 -18.23
C TYR A 80 15.65 -34.75 -17.18
N GLY A 81 16.19 -35.92 -17.58
CA GLY A 81 17.00 -36.73 -16.69
C GLY A 81 18.30 -36.05 -16.24
N GLU A 82 18.93 -35.24 -17.11
CA GLU A 82 20.11 -34.45 -16.77
C GLU A 82 19.79 -33.35 -15.75
N ASP A 83 18.66 -32.66 -15.92
CA ASP A 83 18.23 -31.60 -15.01
C ASP A 83 17.91 -32.15 -13.61
N ILE A 84 17.28 -33.33 -13.53
CA ILE A 84 17.10 -34.06 -12.28
C ILE A 84 18.42 -34.48 -11.64
N GLU A 85 19.42 -34.88 -12.43
CA GLU A 85 20.73 -35.27 -11.90
C GLU A 85 21.48 -34.08 -11.29
N VAL A 86 21.39 -32.91 -11.91
CA VAL A 86 21.93 -31.66 -11.35
C VAL A 86 21.20 -31.29 -10.05
N ALA A 87 19.85 -31.30 -10.06
CA ALA A 87 19.07 -30.97 -8.86
C ALA A 87 19.34 -31.93 -7.68
N LEU A 88 19.56 -33.23 -7.95
CA LEU A 88 19.88 -34.20 -6.89
C LEU A 88 21.20 -33.93 -6.17
N ASP A 89 22.17 -33.29 -6.84
CA ASP A 89 23.42 -32.86 -6.21
C ASP A 89 23.19 -31.68 -5.26
N ASP A 90 22.26 -30.78 -5.59
CA ASP A 90 21.89 -29.62 -4.76
C ASP A 90 20.99 -30.00 -3.56
N TYR A 91 20.08 -30.96 -3.74
CA TYR A 91 19.12 -31.40 -2.71
C TYR A 91 19.54 -32.67 -1.95
N GLY A 92 20.81 -33.10 -2.07
CA GLY A 92 21.35 -34.18 -1.23
C GLY A 92 20.67 -35.55 -1.42
N LYS A 93 20.16 -35.83 -2.63
CA LYS A 93 19.37 -37.03 -2.99
C LYS A 93 17.95 -37.10 -2.40
N ASP A 94 17.34 -35.97 -2.07
CA ASP A 94 15.89 -35.87 -1.96
C ASP A 94 15.29 -35.88 -3.38
N TYR A 95 14.67 -37.00 -3.76
CA TYR A 95 14.19 -37.21 -5.12
C TYR A 95 12.89 -36.45 -5.42
N ILE A 96 12.04 -36.19 -4.42
CA ILE A 96 10.80 -35.43 -4.61
C ILE A 96 11.14 -33.95 -4.77
N ALA A 97 11.97 -33.41 -3.87
CA ALA A 97 12.42 -32.01 -3.96
C ALA A 97 13.16 -31.73 -5.28
N ALA A 98 13.99 -32.66 -5.76
CA ALA A 98 14.67 -32.52 -7.04
C ALA A 98 13.69 -32.51 -8.23
N ILE A 99 12.65 -33.34 -8.21
CA ILE A 99 11.60 -33.36 -9.25
C ILE A 99 10.81 -32.05 -9.25
N GLN A 100 10.37 -31.58 -8.08
CA GLN A 100 9.65 -30.31 -7.93
C GLN A 100 10.48 -29.11 -8.41
N SER A 101 11.80 -29.12 -8.17
CA SER A 101 12.67 -28.01 -8.54
C SER A 101 12.80 -27.79 -10.05
N VAL A 102 12.50 -28.81 -10.87
CA VAL A 102 12.59 -28.72 -12.34
C VAL A 102 11.21 -28.70 -13.01
N ALA A 103 10.11 -28.69 -12.25
CA ALA A 103 8.74 -28.75 -12.77
C ALA A 103 8.46 -27.68 -13.84
N TRP A 104 8.96 -26.46 -13.64
CA TRP A 104 8.72 -25.34 -14.55
C TRP A 104 9.82 -25.12 -15.60
N ASN A 105 10.77 -26.04 -15.72
CA ASN A 105 11.74 -26.02 -16.82
C ASN A 105 11.08 -26.57 -18.09
N ASP A 106 11.41 -26.00 -19.24
CA ASP A 106 11.16 -26.58 -20.56
C ASP A 106 12.41 -27.38 -20.97
N SER A 107 12.42 -28.67 -20.64
CA SER A 107 13.64 -29.46 -20.80
C SER A 107 13.84 -29.92 -22.25
N ASP A 108 12.82 -29.98 -23.08
CA ASP A 108 12.94 -30.45 -24.46
C ASP A 108 12.94 -29.31 -25.49
N GLY A 109 12.62 -28.09 -25.03
CA GLY A 109 12.69 -26.84 -25.78
C GLY A 109 11.51 -26.62 -26.70
N ASP A 110 10.37 -27.26 -26.45
CA ASP A 110 9.18 -27.18 -27.29
C ASP A 110 8.20 -26.06 -26.89
N GLY A 111 8.51 -25.34 -25.81
CA GLY A 111 7.71 -24.24 -25.29
C GLY A 111 6.74 -24.63 -24.17
N SER A 112 6.70 -25.91 -23.77
CA SER A 112 5.88 -26.40 -22.66
C SER A 112 6.76 -26.79 -21.46
N PRO A 113 6.46 -26.30 -20.24
CA PRO A 113 7.19 -26.73 -19.05
C PRO A 113 6.85 -28.19 -18.67
N ASN A 114 7.80 -28.88 -18.05
CA ASN A 114 7.68 -30.29 -17.65
C ASN A 114 6.38 -30.57 -16.85
N GLU A 115 5.97 -29.65 -15.98
CA GLU A 115 4.76 -29.76 -15.16
C GLU A 115 3.52 -29.93 -16.04
N ILE A 116 3.39 -29.10 -17.07
CA ILE A 116 2.25 -29.15 -18.01
C ILE A 116 2.32 -30.44 -18.82
N GLU A 117 3.51 -30.80 -19.33
CA GLU A 117 3.70 -32.03 -20.09
C GLU A 117 3.35 -33.31 -19.31
N ILE A 118 3.65 -33.35 -18.01
CA ILE A 118 3.46 -34.53 -17.16
C ILE A 118 2.03 -34.60 -16.60
N THR A 119 1.45 -33.46 -16.22
CA THR A 119 0.20 -33.40 -15.45
C THR A 119 -1.05 -33.17 -16.29
N ASP A 120 -0.92 -32.60 -17.49
CA ASP A 120 -2.05 -32.38 -18.38
C ASP A 120 -2.65 -33.72 -18.80
N ASN A 121 -3.91 -33.95 -18.43
CA ASN A 121 -4.61 -35.21 -18.68
C ASN A 121 -5.57 -35.05 -19.86
N MET A 122 -5.01 -34.57 -20.97
CA MET A 122 -5.74 -34.20 -22.19
C MET A 122 -6.72 -33.03 -21.98
N THR A 123 -6.33 -32.06 -21.15
CA THR A 123 -7.12 -30.85 -20.88
C THR A 123 -6.73 -29.71 -21.81
N SER A 124 -5.44 -29.54 -22.08
CA SER A 124 -4.91 -28.50 -22.97
C SER A 124 -4.35 -29.08 -24.27
N TYR A 125 -4.04 -30.38 -24.32
CA TYR A 125 -3.41 -31.01 -25.48
C TYR A 125 -3.97 -32.41 -25.75
N ASP A 126 -4.17 -32.78 -27.01
CA ASP A 126 -4.82 -34.05 -27.39
C ASP A 126 -3.95 -35.29 -27.11
N ASN A 127 -2.66 -35.09 -26.81
CA ASN A 127 -1.65 -36.14 -26.74
C ASN A 127 -0.82 -36.12 -25.45
N THR A 128 -1.28 -35.44 -24.40
CA THR A 128 -0.66 -35.42 -23.07
C THR A 128 -1.22 -36.51 -22.15
N PRO A 129 -0.46 -36.97 -21.14
CA PRO A 129 0.91 -36.55 -20.82
C PRO A 129 1.96 -36.92 -21.89
N THR A 130 2.94 -36.03 -22.10
CA THR A 130 4.09 -36.17 -23.03
C THR A 130 5.39 -36.43 -22.27
N PHE A 131 6.43 -36.90 -22.98
CA PHE A 131 7.74 -37.22 -22.39
C PHE A 131 8.64 -35.98 -22.36
N PRO A 132 8.88 -35.34 -21.19
CA PRO A 132 9.40 -33.96 -21.08
C PRO A 132 10.90 -33.79 -21.38
N GLY A 133 11.46 -34.58 -22.27
CA GLY A 133 12.88 -34.55 -22.64
C GLY A 133 13.17 -35.27 -23.95
N LEU A 134 12.13 -35.79 -24.62
CA LEU A 134 12.23 -36.55 -25.85
C LEU A 134 11.58 -35.76 -26.99
N THR A 135 12.40 -35.32 -27.95
CA THR A 135 11.92 -34.61 -29.12
C THR A 135 11.92 -35.50 -30.35
N VAL A 136 11.24 -35.08 -31.42
CA VAL A 136 11.35 -35.71 -32.75
C VAL A 136 12.81 -35.82 -33.22
N GLY A 137 13.66 -34.88 -32.81
CA GLY A 137 15.09 -34.86 -33.15
C GLY A 137 15.95 -35.89 -32.42
N ASN A 138 15.53 -36.36 -31.24
CA ASN A 138 16.32 -37.25 -30.40
C ASN A 138 15.68 -38.65 -30.17
N VAL A 139 14.39 -38.83 -30.50
CA VAL A 139 13.65 -40.08 -30.26
C VAL A 139 14.27 -41.31 -30.92
N GLY A 140 15.01 -41.12 -32.03
CA GLY A 140 15.75 -42.20 -32.68
C GLY A 140 16.88 -42.81 -31.83
N GLY A 141 17.28 -42.14 -30.74
CA GLY A 141 18.21 -42.65 -29.74
C GLY A 141 17.57 -43.58 -28.71
N VAL A 142 16.25 -43.69 -28.69
CA VAL A 142 15.51 -44.51 -27.72
C VAL A 142 15.70 -46.00 -28.00
N SER A 143 15.87 -46.80 -26.95
CA SER A 143 16.03 -48.26 -27.05
C SER A 143 15.21 -49.02 -26.02
N LEU A 144 14.88 -50.28 -26.33
CA LEU A 144 14.07 -51.22 -25.51
C LEU A 144 12.57 -50.88 -25.41
N VAL A 145 12.08 -49.98 -26.28
CA VAL A 145 10.66 -49.72 -26.57
C VAL A 145 10.51 -49.53 -28.09
N ASP A 146 9.34 -49.83 -28.65
CA ASP A 146 9.02 -49.46 -30.04
C ASP A 146 8.78 -47.95 -30.11
N THR A 147 9.62 -47.23 -30.86
CA THR A 147 9.52 -45.77 -30.97
C THR A 147 8.16 -45.31 -31.48
N ASN A 148 7.45 -46.13 -32.25
CA ASN A 148 6.10 -45.78 -32.73
C ASN A 148 5.07 -45.68 -31.60
N GLU A 149 5.30 -46.30 -30.43
CA GLU A 149 4.41 -46.17 -29.27
C GLU A 149 4.54 -44.82 -28.56
N ILE A 150 5.69 -44.15 -28.71
CA ILE A 150 5.98 -42.88 -28.02
C ILE A 150 6.02 -41.68 -28.98
N SER A 151 6.15 -41.91 -30.31
CA SER A 151 6.24 -40.84 -31.31
C SER A 151 5.07 -39.84 -31.29
N GLY A 152 3.89 -40.26 -30.82
CA GLY A 152 2.72 -39.39 -30.67
C GLY A 152 2.69 -38.57 -29.39
N HIS A 153 3.62 -38.78 -28.46
CA HIS A 153 3.66 -38.20 -27.11
C HIS A 153 4.99 -37.47 -26.84
N LEU A 154 5.59 -36.90 -27.89
CA LEU A 154 6.92 -36.27 -27.81
C LEU A 154 6.86 -34.76 -27.56
N THR A 155 5.79 -34.10 -28.00
CA THR A 155 5.57 -32.67 -27.85
C THR A 155 4.07 -32.46 -27.71
N PRO A 156 3.56 -31.63 -26.78
CA PRO A 156 2.14 -31.36 -26.68
C PRO A 156 1.58 -30.83 -28.01
N SER A 157 0.47 -31.40 -28.45
CA SER A 157 -0.23 -31.01 -29.68
C SER A 157 -1.61 -30.51 -29.31
N SER A 158 -1.87 -29.23 -29.54
CA SER A 158 -3.16 -28.62 -29.21
C SER A 158 -4.26 -29.22 -30.08
N GLY A 159 -5.21 -29.91 -29.43
CA GLY A 159 -6.59 -29.77 -29.86
C GLY A 159 -6.99 -28.38 -29.39
N VAL A 160 -7.15 -27.42 -30.30
CA VAL A 160 -7.62 -26.10 -29.91
C VAL A 160 -9.08 -26.27 -29.52
N ASP A 161 -9.40 -26.14 -28.24
CA ASP A 161 -10.79 -25.91 -27.85
C ASP A 161 -11.16 -24.53 -28.37
N GLU A 162 -12.11 -24.48 -29.30
CA GLU A 162 -12.67 -23.26 -29.89
C GLU A 162 -14.11 -23.04 -29.37
N THR A 163 -14.51 -23.75 -28.31
CA THR A 163 -15.87 -23.69 -27.77
C THR A 163 -15.93 -22.67 -26.64
N ASP A 164 -16.73 -21.63 -26.81
CA ASP A 164 -16.96 -20.66 -25.73
C ASP A 164 -17.68 -21.32 -24.54
N PRO A 165 -17.34 -20.93 -23.30
CA PRO A 165 -18.09 -21.26 -22.09
C PRO A 165 -19.59 -21.00 -22.20
N THR A 166 -20.39 -21.89 -21.61
CA THR A 166 -21.80 -21.61 -21.35
C THR A 166 -21.96 -20.94 -19.99
N VAL A 167 -22.52 -19.73 -19.97
CA VAL A 167 -22.80 -18.97 -18.73
C VAL A 167 -24.30 -18.78 -18.56
N THR A 168 -24.77 -18.82 -17.32
CA THR A 168 -26.15 -18.48 -16.95
C THR A 168 -26.16 -17.75 -15.62
N LEU A 169 -26.61 -16.50 -15.60
CA LEU A 169 -26.78 -15.69 -14.41
C LEU A 169 -28.13 -15.99 -13.74
N TYR A 170 -28.13 -16.19 -12.43
CA TYR A 170 -29.35 -16.49 -11.66
C TYR A 170 -29.80 -15.35 -10.77
N THR A 171 -28.87 -14.65 -10.11
CA THR A 171 -29.19 -13.51 -9.25
C THR A 171 -28.04 -12.52 -9.20
N PRO A 172 -28.31 -11.21 -9.10
CA PRO A 172 -29.58 -10.54 -9.44
C PRO A 172 -29.95 -10.74 -10.92
N ASN A 173 -31.23 -11.00 -11.20
CA ASN A 173 -31.70 -11.26 -12.56
C ASN A 173 -32.96 -10.43 -12.94
N GLY A 174 -33.40 -9.52 -12.08
CA GLY A 174 -34.41 -8.52 -12.40
C GLY A 174 -35.47 -8.32 -11.32
N GLY A 175 -35.75 -7.05 -11.00
CA GLY A 175 -36.79 -6.63 -10.07
C GLY A 175 -36.43 -6.73 -8.58
N GLU A 176 -35.23 -7.21 -8.24
CA GLU A 176 -34.73 -7.19 -6.87
C GLU A 176 -34.44 -5.76 -6.37
N THR A 177 -34.16 -5.64 -5.08
CA THR A 177 -33.63 -4.42 -4.48
C THR A 177 -32.44 -4.77 -3.61
N ALA A 178 -31.29 -4.20 -3.93
CA ALA A 178 -30.06 -4.28 -3.18
C ALA A 178 -29.86 -2.97 -2.40
N THR A 179 -29.24 -3.06 -1.22
CA THR A 179 -28.93 -1.88 -0.40
C THR A 179 -27.43 -1.61 -0.46
N GLY A 180 -27.03 -0.36 -0.69
CA GLY A 180 -25.64 0.07 -0.62
C GLY A 180 -25.00 -0.31 0.72
N ASN A 181 -23.72 -0.64 0.69
CA ASN A 181 -22.93 -1.14 1.81
C ASN A 181 -23.42 -2.46 2.44
N ALA A 182 -24.43 -3.11 1.85
CA ALA A 182 -24.89 -4.43 2.28
C ALA A 182 -24.40 -5.53 1.33
N ALA A 183 -24.18 -6.71 1.90
CA ALA A 183 -23.86 -7.91 1.14
C ALA A 183 -25.07 -8.42 0.34
N THR A 184 -24.85 -8.70 -0.94
CA THR A 184 -25.79 -9.33 -1.88
C THR A 184 -25.08 -10.51 -2.57
N THR A 185 -25.75 -11.64 -2.76
CA THR A 185 -25.16 -12.78 -3.47
C THR A 185 -25.40 -12.66 -4.97
N ILE A 186 -24.31 -12.63 -5.74
CA ILE A 186 -24.32 -12.88 -7.18
C ILE A 186 -24.17 -14.39 -7.38
N SER A 187 -25.04 -15.02 -8.19
CA SER A 187 -24.97 -16.47 -8.43
C SER A 187 -25.17 -16.81 -9.89
N TRP A 188 -24.36 -17.75 -10.39
CA TRP A 188 -24.33 -18.13 -11.81
C TRP A 188 -23.98 -19.62 -11.97
N LEU A 189 -24.09 -20.10 -13.21
CA LEU A 189 -23.56 -21.38 -13.65
C LEU A 189 -22.67 -21.12 -14.87
N ALA A 190 -21.39 -21.50 -14.79
CA ALA A 190 -20.47 -21.47 -15.93
C ALA A 190 -19.90 -22.88 -16.16
N ASN A 191 -19.97 -23.39 -17.40
CA ASN A 191 -19.39 -24.68 -17.77
C ASN A 191 -18.74 -24.62 -19.14
N ASP A 192 -17.60 -25.30 -19.24
CA ASP A 192 -16.95 -25.63 -20.50
C ASP A 192 -16.31 -27.03 -20.41
N ALA A 193 -16.04 -27.66 -21.56
CA ALA A 193 -15.41 -28.97 -21.63
C ALA A 193 -13.92 -28.96 -21.19
N SER A 194 -13.19 -27.89 -21.51
CA SER A 194 -11.82 -27.65 -21.04
C SER A 194 -11.77 -27.16 -19.59
N GLY A 195 -12.91 -26.73 -19.04
CA GLY A 195 -13.04 -26.17 -17.69
C GLY A 195 -12.91 -24.65 -17.68
N ILE A 196 -13.33 -24.01 -16.58
CA ILE A 196 -13.31 -22.54 -16.45
C ILE A 196 -12.04 -22.11 -15.71
N ALA A 197 -11.23 -21.26 -16.36
CA ALA A 197 -10.01 -20.69 -15.82
C ALA A 197 -10.29 -19.52 -14.85
N GLY A 198 -11.26 -18.67 -15.19
CA GLY A 198 -11.60 -17.49 -14.40
C GLY A 198 -13.01 -16.97 -14.70
N VAL A 199 -13.53 -16.18 -13.77
CA VAL A 199 -14.82 -15.48 -13.91
C VAL A 199 -14.61 -14.01 -13.57
N ASP A 200 -15.14 -13.13 -14.42
CA ASP A 200 -15.23 -11.69 -14.18
C ASP A 200 -16.70 -11.30 -13.93
N ILE A 201 -16.92 -10.37 -13.02
CA ILE A 201 -18.24 -9.88 -12.65
C ILE A 201 -18.27 -8.38 -12.82
N TYR A 202 -19.31 -7.87 -13.48
CA TYR A 202 -19.51 -6.45 -13.70
C TYR A 202 -20.89 -5.99 -13.24
N VAL A 203 -20.98 -4.70 -12.90
CA VAL A 203 -22.23 -4.00 -12.61
C VAL A 203 -22.46 -2.88 -13.61
N SER A 204 -23.67 -2.78 -14.13
CA SER A 204 -24.17 -1.63 -14.86
C SER A 204 -25.07 -0.82 -13.93
N LEU A 205 -25.01 0.50 -13.99
CA LEU A 205 -25.94 1.40 -13.29
C LEU A 205 -26.93 2.11 -14.23
N ASP A 206 -26.88 1.80 -15.54
CA ASP A 206 -27.52 2.54 -16.63
C ASP A 206 -28.27 1.64 -17.64
N SER A 207 -28.81 0.51 -17.17
CA SER A 207 -29.53 -0.49 -18.01
C SER A 207 -28.68 -1.13 -19.10
N GLY A 208 -27.42 -1.43 -18.79
CA GLY A 208 -26.50 -2.19 -19.63
C GLY A 208 -25.81 -1.35 -20.71
N ALA A 209 -25.82 -0.02 -20.58
CA ALA A 209 -25.11 0.83 -21.54
C ALA A 209 -23.61 0.91 -21.22
N SER A 210 -23.24 0.81 -19.93
CA SER A 210 -21.86 0.71 -19.47
C SER A 210 -21.74 -0.22 -18.26
N TYR A 211 -20.60 -0.89 -18.13
CA TYR A 211 -20.31 -1.86 -17.07
C TYR A 211 -19.00 -1.52 -16.39
N THR A 212 -18.97 -1.58 -15.06
CA THR A 212 -17.77 -1.45 -14.23
C THR A 212 -17.49 -2.76 -13.49
N PRO A 213 -16.21 -3.11 -13.26
CA PRO A 213 -15.85 -4.37 -12.60
C PRO A 213 -16.28 -4.38 -11.13
N VAL A 214 -16.77 -5.53 -10.69
CA VAL A 214 -17.08 -5.88 -9.30
C VAL A 214 -16.03 -6.84 -8.76
N ALA A 215 -15.59 -7.78 -9.58
CA ALA A 215 -14.54 -8.73 -9.26
C ALA A 215 -13.89 -9.23 -10.56
N ASN A 216 -12.57 -9.36 -10.55
CA ASN A 216 -11.82 -9.84 -11.72
C ASN A 216 -11.14 -11.19 -11.40
N ASN A 217 -11.15 -12.10 -12.37
CA ASN A 217 -10.46 -13.38 -12.39
C ASN A 217 -10.67 -14.22 -11.12
N ILE A 218 -11.92 -14.34 -10.67
CA ILE A 218 -12.26 -15.16 -9.51
C ILE A 218 -12.45 -16.63 -9.89
N PRO A 219 -12.21 -17.58 -8.97
CA PRO A 219 -12.52 -18.99 -9.22
C PRO A 219 -14.01 -19.22 -9.50
N ASN A 220 -14.35 -20.15 -10.39
CA ASN A 220 -15.73 -20.52 -10.69
C ASN A 220 -16.39 -21.34 -9.57
N THR A 221 -16.84 -20.66 -8.51
CA THR A 221 -17.57 -21.23 -7.36
C THR A 221 -19.09 -21.22 -7.54
N GLY A 222 -19.59 -20.59 -8.62
CA GLY A 222 -21.02 -20.39 -8.91
C GLY A 222 -21.72 -19.36 -8.02
N ASN A 223 -20.99 -18.71 -7.10
CA ASN A 223 -21.51 -17.64 -6.28
C ASN A 223 -20.40 -16.70 -5.77
N PHE A 224 -20.74 -15.42 -5.62
CA PHE A 224 -19.87 -14.38 -5.11
C PHE A 224 -20.67 -13.49 -4.13
N THR A 225 -20.06 -13.15 -3.00
CA THR A 225 -20.65 -12.20 -2.05
C THR A 225 -20.22 -10.81 -2.46
N TRP A 226 -21.14 -10.04 -3.04
CA TRP A 226 -20.91 -8.68 -3.49
C TRP A 226 -21.38 -7.69 -2.41
N TYR A 227 -20.46 -6.85 -1.92
CA TYR A 227 -20.83 -5.68 -1.13
C TYR A 227 -21.17 -4.55 -2.10
N VAL A 228 -22.46 -4.19 -2.11
CA VAL A 228 -23.03 -3.29 -3.12
C VAL A 228 -22.56 -1.88 -2.82
N SER A 229 -21.85 -1.22 -3.74
CA SER A 229 -21.48 0.19 -3.54
C SER A 229 -22.73 1.04 -3.41
N ASN A 230 -22.74 2.01 -2.49
CA ASN A 230 -23.85 2.96 -2.34
C ASN A 230 -23.88 3.92 -3.54
N ARG A 231 -24.46 3.45 -4.65
CA ARG A 231 -24.72 4.22 -5.88
C ARG A 231 -26.17 3.97 -6.31
N PRO A 232 -27.15 4.67 -5.69
CA PRO A 232 -28.56 4.43 -5.92
C PRO A 232 -28.96 4.52 -7.39
N THR A 233 -29.77 3.58 -7.85
CA THR A 233 -30.32 3.55 -9.22
C THR A 233 -31.47 2.56 -9.31
N SER A 234 -32.41 2.79 -10.22
CA SER A 234 -33.46 1.81 -10.59
C SER A 234 -33.08 0.95 -11.79
N ASN A 235 -31.86 1.13 -12.31
CA ASN A 235 -31.42 0.66 -13.63
C ASN A 235 -30.22 -0.28 -13.53
N ALA A 236 -30.01 -0.91 -12.37
CA ALA A 236 -28.85 -1.76 -12.15
C ALA A 236 -28.98 -3.10 -12.89
N MET A 237 -27.87 -3.62 -13.42
CA MET A 237 -27.77 -4.94 -14.05
C MET A 237 -26.42 -5.56 -13.67
N ILE A 238 -26.36 -6.89 -13.63
CA ILE A 238 -25.10 -7.65 -13.47
C ILE A 238 -24.76 -8.36 -14.78
N LYS A 239 -23.47 -8.41 -15.10
CA LYS A 239 -22.91 -9.26 -16.16
C LYS A 239 -21.89 -10.20 -15.55
N VAL A 240 -21.90 -11.46 -15.95
CA VAL A 240 -20.90 -12.46 -15.57
C VAL A 240 -20.25 -12.98 -16.85
N GLU A 241 -18.94 -12.92 -16.89
CA GLU A 241 -18.11 -13.39 -18.00
C GLU A 241 -17.22 -14.51 -17.48
N ALA A 242 -17.11 -15.61 -18.22
CA ALA A 242 -16.28 -16.76 -17.88
C ALA A 242 -15.29 -17.03 -18.99
N ILE A 243 -14.03 -17.26 -18.60
CA ILE A 243 -12.93 -17.59 -19.51
C ILE A 243 -12.55 -19.05 -19.27
N ASP A 244 -12.46 -19.86 -20.32
CA ASP A 244 -12.02 -21.25 -20.22
C ASP A 244 -10.48 -21.41 -20.17
N ASN A 245 -10.01 -22.65 -20.02
CA ASN A 245 -8.58 -22.96 -20.00
C ASN A 245 -7.89 -22.84 -21.39
N ALA A 246 -8.65 -22.66 -22.46
CA ALA A 246 -8.16 -22.39 -23.81
C ALA A 246 -8.18 -20.89 -24.17
N GLY A 247 -8.76 -20.05 -23.31
CA GLY A 247 -8.89 -18.60 -23.51
C GLY A 247 -10.14 -18.17 -24.28
N ASN A 248 -11.14 -19.04 -24.46
CA ASN A 248 -12.44 -18.65 -25.02
C ASN A 248 -13.30 -18.01 -23.93
N GLU A 249 -14.18 -17.09 -24.33
CA GLU A 249 -14.98 -16.24 -23.44
C GLU A 249 -16.48 -16.48 -23.66
N GLY A 250 -17.23 -16.63 -22.58
CA GLY A 250 -18.69 -16.70 -22.61
C GLY A 250 -19.29 -15.81 -21.52
N GLU A 251 -20.46 -15.21 -21.77
CA GLU A 251 -21.08 -14.27 -20.84
C GLU A 251 -22.59 -14.47 -20.70
N ASP A 252 -23.16 -13.97 -19.61
CA ASP A 252 -24.59 -13.76 -19.43
C ASP A 252 -24.87 -12.49 -18.62
N GLU A 253 -26.04 -11.88 -18.84
CA GLU A 253 -26.47 -10.63 -18.22
C GLU A 253 -27.82 -10.80 -17.52
N SER A 254 -28.15 -9.90 -16.58
CA SER A 254 -29.45 -9.91 -15.92
C SER A 254 -30.59 -9.79 -16.95
N ASP A 255 -31.65 -10.59 -16.82
CA ASP A 255 -32.82 -10.56 -17.71
C ASP A 255 -33.61 -9.23 -17.65
N ALA A 256 -33.53 -8.53 -16.52
CA ALA A 256 -34.10 -7.20 -16.33
C ALA A 256 -33.33 -6.40 -15.26
N VAL A 257 -33.64 -5.11 -15.18
CA VAL A 257 -33.05 -4.22 -14.18
C VAL A 257 -33.51 -4.54 -12.75
N PHE A 258 -32.64 -4.33 -11.79
CA PHE A 258 -32.94 -4.28 -10.35
C PHE A 258 -32.61 -2.90 -9.78
N ALA A 259 -33.03 -2.63 -8.54
CA ALA A 259 -32.77 -1.36 -7.86
C ALA A 259 -31.61 -1.48 -6.87
N ILE A 260 -30.76 -0.46 -6.79
CA ILE A 260 -29.85 -0.19 -5.68
C ILE A 260 -30.40 1.01 -4.92
N VAL A 261 -30.50 0.90 -3.60
CA VAL A 261 -30.94 2.00 -2.71
C VAL A 261 -29.87 2.31 -1.67
N SER A 262 -29.82 3.54 -1.18
CA SER A 262 -28.90 3.90 -0.11
C SER A 262 -29.18 3.13 1.19
N PRO A 263 -28.14 2.83 1.99
CA PRO A 263 -28.35 2.43 3.36
C PRO A 263 -29.02 3.56 4.15
N GLY A 264 -29.73 3.21 5.22
CA GLY A 264 -30.25 4.23 6.15
C GLY A 264 -29.15 4.69 7.11
N GLY A 265 -29.14 5.97 7.48
CA GLY A 265 -28.15 6.58 8.36
C GLY A 265 -27.56 7.84 7.74
N GLY A 266 -26.56 8.44 8.41
CA GLY A 266 -25.97 9.72 8.01
C GLY A 266 -26.69 10.93 8.60
N LEU A 267 -25.92 11.97 8.89
CA LEU A 267 -26.44 13.32 9.12
C LEU A 267 -26.68 14.07 7.80
N VAL A 268 -25.98 13.67 6.74
CA VAL A 268 -26.20 14.08 5.35
C VAL A 268 -26.35 12.85 4.44
N PRO A 269 -27.12 12.94 3.34
CA PRO A 269 -27.42 11.79 2.47
C PRO A 269 -26.35 11.61 1.38
N THR A 270 -25.07 11.60 1.74
CA THR A 270 -23.98 11.33 0.78
C THR A 270 -24.02 9.88 0.30
N THR A 271 -23.50 9.66 -0.89
CA THR A 271 -23.27 8.35 -1.50
C THR A 271 -21.83 8.27 -1.99
N LEU A 272 -21.41 7.12 -2.53
CA LEU A 272 -20.05 6.99 -3.07
C LEU A 272 -19.80 7.95 -4.25
N ARG A 273 -20.86 8.45 -4.91
CA ARG A 273 -20.74 9.45 -5.99
C ARG A 273 -20.13 10.76 -5.49
N ASP A 274 -20.45 11.19 -4.28
CA ASP A 274 -19.94 12.45 -3.70
C ASP A 274 -18.41 12.46 -3.52
N PHE A 275 -17.77 11.29 -3.60
CA PHE A 275 -16.33 11.09 -3.46
C PHE A 275 -15.65 10.61 -4.75
N ASP A 276 -16.34 10.63 -5.89
CA ASP A 276 -15.76 10.31 -7.20
C ASP A 276 -14.70 11.37 -7.59
N LEU A 277 -13.44 10.95 -7.66
CA LEU A 277 -12.30 11.83 -7.93
C LEU A 277 -11.38 11.25 -9.01
N SER A 278 -10.64 12.13 -9.70
CA SER A 278 -9.68 11.77 -10.75
C SER A 278 -8.55 10.84 -10.27
N GLY A 279 -7.81 10.26 -11.20
CA GLY A 279 -6.71 9.31 -10.96
C GLY A 279 -7.13 7.87 -11.18
N SER A 280 -6.26 6.93 -10.81
CA SER A 280 -6.53 5.50 -10.95
C SER A 280 -7.68 5.07 -10.04
N GLN A 281 -8.63 4.32 -10.60
CA GLN A 281 -9.83 3.82 -9.93
C GLN A 281 -9.71 2.33 -9.53
N PRO A 282 -10.39 1.91 -8.45
CA PRO A 282 -10.41 0.51 -8.01
C PRO A 282 -10.86 -0.46 -9.09
N LEU A 283 -10.18 -1.60 -9.22
CA LEU A 283 -10.46 -2.69 -10.17
C LEU A 283 -10.44 -2.33 -11.67
N VAL A 284 -10.39 -1.06 -12.03
CA VAL A 284 -10.32 -0.55 -13.41
C VAL A 284 -8.86 -0.33 -13.81
N ASP A 285 -8.14 0.47 -13.00
CA ASP A 285 -6.79 0.93 -13.33
C ASP A 285 -5.70 0.28 -12.46
N SER A 286 -6.08 -0.55 -11.48
CA SER A 286 -5.15 -1.11 -10.50
C SER A 286 -4.13 -2.08 -11.10
N GLY A 287 -4.52 -2.81 -12.15
CA GLY A 287 -3.67 -3.80 -12.81
C GLY A 287 -3.14 -4.85 -11.84
N LEU A 288 -1.82 -5.08 -11.85
CA LEU A 288 -1.18 -5.97 -10.89
C LEU A 288 -1.30 -5.42 -9.46
N PRO A 289 -1.79 -6.21 -8.49
CA PRO A 289 -1.88 -5.79 -7.09
C PRO A 289 -0.54 -5.27 -6.57
N GLN A 290 -0.57 -4.34 -5.62
CA GLN A 290 0.65 -3.83 -4.97
C GLN A 290 1.48 -4.98 -4.34
N GLU A 291 2.79 -5.01 -4.55
CA GLU A 291 3.62 -6.01 -3.88
C GLU A 291 3.69 -5.80 -2.36
N GLN A 292 3.82 -6.89 -1.61
CA GLN A 292 4.03 -6.81 -0.16
C GLN A 292 5.41 -6.20 0.14
N PRO A 293 5.54 -5.26 1.10
CA PRO A 293 6.83 -4.66 1.46
C PRO A 293 7.91 -5.67 1.87
N SER A 294 7.52 -6.84 2.40
CA SER A 294 8.42 -7.95 2.71
C SER A 294 9.15 -8.49 1.47
N ASN A 295 8.55 -8.40 0.27
CA ASN A 295 9.20 -8.77 -0.98
C ASN A 295 10.35 -7.80 -1.31
N CYS A 296 10.15 -6.50 -1.04
CA CYS A 296 11.18 -5.46 -1.19
C CYS A 296 12.30 -5.64 -0.14
N ALA A 297 11.93 -6.01 1.09
CA ALA A 297 12.84 -6.18 2.22
C ALA A 297 13.96 -7.21 1.97
N ASN A 298 13.73 -8.20 1.10
CA ASN A 298 14.75 -9.19 0.73
C ASN A 298 16.04 -8.56 0.20
N CYS A 299 15.94 -7.42 -0.50
CA CYS A 299 17.08 -6.68 -1.02
C CYS A 299 17.26 -5.32 -0.33
N HIS A 300 16.18 -4.70 0.12
CA HIS A 300 16.15 -3.34 0.67
C HIS A 300 16.03 -3.29 2.20
N GLY A 301 16.24 -4.42 2.89
CA GLY A 301 16.21 -4.53 4.34
C GLY A 301 17.22 -5.53 4.92
N GLY A 302 17.39 -5.52 6.24
CA GLY A 302 18.21 -6.46 7.02
C GLY A 302 19.73 -6.24 6.98
N TYR A 303 20.24 -5.16 6.38
CA TYR A 303 21.68 -4.86 6.26
C TYR A 303 22.14 -3.61 7.02
N SER A 304 21.27 -2.64 7.30
CA SER A 304 21.59 -1.46 8.12
C SER A 304 20.34 -0.70 8.61
N ASP A 305 19.94 -0.87 9.86
CA ASP A 305 18.84 -0.13 10.50
C ASP A 305 18.96 1.41 10.36
N GLU A 306 20.19 1.93 10.26
CA GLU A 306 20.48 3.36 10.14
C GLU A 306 20.26 3.92 8.72
N HIS A 307 20.38 3.10 7.66
CA HIS A 307 20.44 3.59 6.28
C HIS A 307 19.45 2.89 5.34
N GLU A 308 19.03 1.68 5.66
CA GLU A 308 18.24 0.89 4.72
C GLU A 308 16.80 1.40 4.58
N PRO A 309 16.19 1.30 3.39
CA PRO A 309 14.83 1.77 3.16
C PRO A 309 13.79 1.06 4.05
N TYR A 310 13.83 -0.26 4.15
CA TYR A 310 12.75 -1.03 4.77
C TYR A 310 12.55 -0.72 6.27
N HIS A 311 13.61 -0.77 7.08
CA HIS A 311 13.53 -0.47 8.51
C HIS A 311 13.10 0.97 8.79
N ASN A 312 13.58 1.93 7.98
CA ASN A 312 13.24 3.33 8.19
C ASN A 312 11.77 3.62 7.81
N TRP A 313 11.31 3.11 6.67
CA TRP A 313 9.90 3.19 6.25
C TRP A 313 8.97 2.54 7.27
N MET A 314 9.30 1.33 7.75
CA MET A 314 8.52 0.59 8.74
C MET A 314 8.32 1.37 10.04
N GLY A 315 9.30 2.19 10.43
CA GLY A 315 9.24 3.04 11.61
C GLY A 315 8.44 4.34 11.43
N SER A 316 7.93 4.63 10.24
CA SER A 316 7.15 5.82 9.93
C SER A 316 5.64 5.57 10.09
N MET A 317 4.85 6.63 10.24
CA MET A 317 3.38 6.50 10.22
C MET A 317 2.82 6.13 8.85
N MET A 318 3.59 6.26 7.76
CA MET A 318 3.16 5.80 6.43
C MET A 318 2.96 4.28 6.41
N ALA A 319 3.90 3.52 6.99
CA ALA A 319 3.78 2.07 7.13
C ALA A 319 2.66 1.65 8.08
N GLN A 320 2.22 2.55 8.97
CA GLN A 320 1.20 2.30 9.98
C GLN A 320 -0.15 2.95 9.66
N ALA A 321 -0.31 3.53 8.47
CA ALA A 321 -1.46 4.38 8.15
C ALA A 321 -2.81 3.66 8.27
N ALA A 322 -2.84 2.35 7.98
CA ALA A 322 -4.02 1.50 8.10
C ALA A 322 -4.32 1.07 9.56
N LEU A 323 -3.33 1.15 10.46
CA LEU A 323 -3.40 0.69 11.85
C LEU A 323 -3.57 1.85 12.86
N ASP A 324 -3.52 3.10 12.40
CA ASP A 324 -3.64 4.27 13.27
C ASP A 324 -5.02 4.31 13.94
N MET A 325 -5.06 4.12 15.27
CA MET A 325 -6.29 4.10 16.07
C MET A 325 -7.02 5.45 16.10
N ILE A 326 -6.33 6.58 15.91
CA ILE A 326 -6.96 7.90 15.79
C ILE A 326 -7.70 7.98 14.45
N PHE A 327 -7.03 7.55 13.37
CA PHE A 327 -7.64 7.44 12.05
C PHE A 327 -8.88 6.53 12.06
N LEU A 328 -8.75 5.32 12.61
CA LEU A 328 -9.86 4.35 12.62
C LEU A 328 -11.08 4.90 13.36
N ALA A 329 -10.89 5.50 14.54
CA ALA A 329 -11.99 6.10 15.30
C ALA A 329 -12.62 7.30 14.57
N ASN A 330 -11.80 8.15 13.94
CA ASN A 330 -12.30 9.29 13.16
C ASN A 330 -13.07 8.84 11.91
N MET A 331 -12.59 7.81 11.21
CA MET A 331 -13.27 7.25 10.04
C MET A 331 -14.64 6.65 10.41
N THR A 332 -14.78 6.08 11.61
CA THR A 332 -16.09 5.65 12.12
C THR A 332 -17.05 6.84 12.22
N ILE A 333 -16.63 7.95 12.87
CA ILE A 333 -17.47 9.16 12.98
C ILE A 333 -17.76 9.75 11.60
N ALA A 334 -16.77 9.81 10.71
CA ALA A 334 -16.93 10.30 9.35
C ALA A 334 -18.02 9.54 8.59
N ASN A 335 -18.01 8.20 8.62
CA ASN A 335 -19.04 7.38 7.98
C ASN A 335 -20.42 7.49 8.67
N GLN A 336 -20.48 7.80 9.97
CA GLN A 336 -21.73 8.10 10.68
C GLN A 336 -22.32 9.45 10.28
N ASP A 337 -21.47 10.45 10.06
CA ASP A 337 -21.86 11.81 9.70
C ASP A 337 -22.25 11.91 8.23
N ALA A 338 -21.41 11.39 7.35
CA ALA A 338 -21.56 11.39 5.90
C ALA A 338 -21.23 9.98 5.36
N PRO A 339 -22.24 9.13 5.09
CA PRO A 339 -22.03 7.80 4.54
C PRO A 339 -21.12 7.82 3.31
N ASP A 340 -20.28 6.80 3.19
CA ASP A 340 -19.30 6.61 2.11
C ASP A 340 -18.10 7.57 2.10
N SER A 341 -18.04 8.54 3.01
CA SER A 341 -16.88 9.45 3.14
C SER A 341 -15.58 8.74 3.49
N GLY A 342 -15.66 7.56 4.12
CA GLY A 342 -14.50 6.72 4.39
C GLY A 342 -13.74 6.26 3.14
N ASP A 343 -14.34 6.30 1.94
CA ASP A 343 -13.64 5.90 0.70
C ASP A 343 -12.41 6.79 0.46
N LEU A 344 -12.57 8.11 0.64
CA LEU A 344 -11.47 9.07 0.57
C LEU A 344 -10.37 8.77 1.59
N CYS A 345 -10.75 8.32 2.79
CA CYS A 345 -9.79 7.98 3.84
C CYS A 345 -8.99 6.72 3.46
N LEU A 346 -9.68 5.66 3.02
CA LEU A 346 -9.07 4.38 2.64
C LEU A 346 -8.17 4.52 1.41
N ARG A 347 -8.50 5.42 0.48
CA ARG A 347 -7.65 5.73 -0.68
C ARG A 347 -6.21 6.10 -0.29
N CYS A 348 -6.05 6.90 0.76
CA CYS A 348 -4.74 7.32 1.27
C CYS A 348 -4.16 6.33 2.30
N HIS A 349 -4.97 5.88 3.26
CA HIS A 349 -4.49 5.11 4.41
C HIS A 349 -4.37 3.61 4.14
N ASN A 350 -5.08 3.09 3.13
CA ASN A 350 -5.11 1.69 2.77
C ASN A 350 -5.26 1.49 1.24
N SER A 351 -4.31 2.08 0.50
CA SER A 351 -4.35 2.16 -0.96
C SER A 351 -4.38 0.81 -1.67
N ARG A 352 -3.76 -0.23 -1.10
CA ARG A 352 -3.73 -1.58 -1.68
C ARG A 352 -5.14 -2.17 -1.73
N GLY A 353 -5.80 -2.22 -0.56
CA GLY A 353 -7.15 -2.75 -0.48
C GLY A 353 -8.15 -1.89 -1.25
N TRP A 354 -7.97 -0.56 -1.21
CA TRP A 354 -8.78 0.36 -2.01
C TRP A 354 -8.67 0.09 -3.52
N LEU A 355 -7.44 0.02 -4.08
CA LEU A 355 -7.23 -0.28 -5.51
C LEU A 355 -7.74 -1.67 -5.93
N ASP A 356 -7.69 -2.65 -5.03
CA ASP A 356 -8.20 -3.99 -5.28
C ASP A 356 -9.73 -4.12 -4.98
N GLY A 357 -10.45 -3.00 -4.83
CA GLY A 357 -11.91 -2.99 -4.70
C GLY A 357 -12.46 -3.38 -3.33
N ARG A 358 -11.64 -3.33 -2.27
CA ARG A 358 -12.03 -3.69 -0.88
C ARG A 358 -12.42 -2.47 -0.03
N SER A 359 -12.80 -1.35 -0.65
CA SER A 359 -13.29 -0.16 0.06
C SER A 359 -14.81 -0.10 0.20
N THR A 360 -15.56 -1.14 -0.17
CA THR A 360 -17.01 -1.22 0.05
C THR A 360 -17.35 -2.37 1.00
N PRO A 361 -17.92 -2.13 2.20
CA PRO A 361 -18.24 -0.81 2.76
C PRO A 361 -17.00 0.04 3.07
N THR A 362 -17.19 1.35 3.11
CA THR A 362 -16.13 2.37 3.31
C THR A 362 -15.62 2.47 4.75
N ASP A 363 -15.97 1.50 5.59
CA ASP A 363 -15.48 1.34 6.97
C ASP A 363 -14.19 0.49 7.04
N GLY A 364 -13.71 -0.01 5.90
CA GLY A 364 -12.52 -0.86 5.82
C GLY A 364 -12.76 -2.30 6.29
N SER A 365 -14.00 -2.71 6.54
CA SER A 365 -14.33 -4.07 7.01
C SER A 365 -13.99 -5.18 6.01
N GLN A 366 -13.76 -4.85 4.74
CA GLN A 366 -13.31 -5.79 3.71
C GLN A 366 -11.79 -5.87 3.58
N MET A 367 -11.02 -5.06 4.30
CA MET A 367 -9.55 -5.10 4.25
C MET A 367 -9.01 -6.42 4.82
N THR A 368 -7.96 -6.92 4.22
CA THR A 368 -7.27 -8.17 4.61
C THR A 368 -5.96 -7.88 5.33
N ASP A 369 -5.34 -8.90 5.92
CA ASP A 369 -4.01 -8.78 6.56
C ASP A 369 -2.95 -8.21 5.60
N LEU A 370 -3.07 -8.50 4.29
CA LEU A 370 -2.16 -8.00 3.26
C LEU A 370 -2.31 -6.50 2.99
N ASP A 371 -3.41 -5.90 3.41
CA ASP A 371 -3.74 -4.48 3.21
C ASP A 371 -3.23 -3.60 4.36
N MET A 372 -2.79 -4.21 5.47
CA MET A 372 -2.40 -3.50 6.69
C MET A 372 -1.04 -2.79 6.61
N ALA A 373 -0.34 -2.89 5.48
CA ALA A 373 0.94 -2.23 5.25
C ALA A 373 0.84 -0.71 4.96
N GLY A 374 -0.37 -0.13 5.04
CA GLY A 374 -0.61 1.30 4.86
C GLY A 374 -0.14 1.84 3.50
N VAL A 375 0.65 2.91 3.54
CA VAL A 375 1.32 3.50 2.37
C VAL A 375 2.59 2.69 2.07
N SER A 376 2.44 1.70 1.19
CA SER A 376 3.46 0.70 0.87
C SER A 376 4.56 1.23 -0.06
N CYS A 377 5.67 0.49 -0.16
CA CYS A 377 6.74 0.77 -1.12
C CYS A 377 6.21 0.83 -2.56
N ASP A 378 5.35 -0.12 -2.93
CA ASP A 378 4.89 -0.28 -4.31
C ASP A 378 3.90 0.83 -4.70
N LEU A 379 3.11 1.38 -3.75
CA LEU A 379 2.29 2.58 -4.02
C LEU A 379 3.17 3.74 -4.49
N CYS A 380 4.15 4.13 -3.67
CA CYS A 380 5.01 5.27 -3.97
C CYS A 380 5.85 5.03 -5.22
N HIS A 381 6.47 3.86 -5.34
CA HIS A 381 7.38 3.56 -6.45
C HIS A 381 6.66 3.20 -7.75
N ARG A 382 5.34 3.04 -7.79
CA ARG A 382 4.56 2.89 -9.03
C ARG A 382 3.73 4.12 -9.37
N MET A 383 3.80 5.19 -8.58
CA MET A 383 3.11 6.43 -8.89
C MET A 383 3.66 7.07 -10.17
N VAL A 384 2.75 7.47 -11.04
CA VAL A 384 3.02 8.18 -12.29
C VAL A 384 2.73 9.66 -12.10
N ASP A 385 3.56 10.52 -12.69
CA ASP A 385 3.29 11.96 -12.72
C ASP A 385 2.06 12.21 -13.60
N PRO A 386 0.98 12.82 -13.09
CA PRO A 386 -0.16 13.17 -13.93
C PRO A 386 0.18 14.18 -15.04
N VAL A 387 1.33 14.88 -14.94
CA VAL A 387 1.80 15.83 -15.95
C VAL A 387 2.92 15.24 -16.80
N TYR A 388 2.55 14.60 -17.91
CA TYR A 388 3.52 14.03 -18.85
C TYR A 388 4.39 15.12 -19.52
N GLN A 389 5.70 14.94 -19.49
CA GLN A 389 6.67 15.80 -20.14
C GLN A 389 7.50 15.02 -21.16
N PRO A 390 7.29 15.21 -22.48
CA PRO A 390 8.01 14.48 -23.52
C PRO A 390 9.53 14.60 -23.39
N GLY A 391 10.21 13.45 -23.30
CA GLY A 391 11.68 13.36 -23.15
C GLY A 391 12.19 13.60 -21.73
N ILE A 392 11.30 13.81 -20.75
CA ILE A 392 11.61 13.94 -19.32
C ILE A 392 10.91 12.83 -18.53
N SER A 393 9.59 12.65 -18.72
CA SER A 393 8.83 11.56 -18.11
C SER A 393 9.21 10.20 -18.74
N PRO A 394 9.16 9.10 -17.98
CA PRO A 394 9.25 7.76 -18.53
C PRO A 394 8.27 7.56 -19.69
N ALA A 395 8.73 6.96 -20.79
CA ALA A 395 7.90 6.78 -21.99
C ALA A 395 6.67 5.87 -21.74
N ALA A 396 6.75 4.97 -20.75
CA ALA A 396 5.63 4.12 -20.36
C ALA A 396 4.44 4.89 -19.77
N ASP A 397 4.69 6.09 -19.23
CA ASP A 397 3.67 6.90 -18.54
C ASP A 397 2.61 7.43 -19.51
N GLU A 398 2.95 7.68 -20.78
CA GLU A 398 2.02 8.21 -21.78
C GLU A 398 0.82 7.28 -21.98
N GLY A 399 1.06 5.98 -22.16
CA GLY A 399 0.00 4.99 -22.31
C GLY A 399 -0.84 4.82 -21.04
N ILE A 400 -0.21 4.89 -19.85
CA ILE A 400 -0.93 4.78 -18.58
C ILE A 400 -1.89 5.96 -18.40
N LEU A 401 -1.47 7.17 -18.77
CA LEU A 401 -2.31 8.36 -18.68
C LEU A 401 -3.41 8.37 -19.75
N ASP A 402 -3.12 7.89 -20.96
CA ASP A 402 -4.11 7.77 -22.04
C ASP A 402 -5.23 6.76 -21.72
N ASP A 403 -4.94 5.76 -20.87
CA ASP A 403 -5.91 4.73 -20.47
C ASP A 403 -6.87 5.21 -19.35
N LEU A 404 -6.54 6.31 -18.63
CA LEU A 404 -7.40 6.84 -17.57
C LEU A 404 -8.63 7.59 -18.12
N GLU A 405 -9.77 7.41 -17.44
CA GLU A 405 -10.96 8.22 -17.73
C GLU A 405 -10.72 9.71 -17.39
N ASN A 406 -10.13 9.98 -16.22
CA ASN A 406 -9.87 11.33 -15.73
C ASN A 406 -8.45 11.43 -15.14
N VAL A 407 -7.56 12.12 -15.84
CA VAL A 407 -6.21 12.43 -15.35
C VAL A 407 -6.28 13.59 -14.36
N PRO A 408 -5.70 13.46 -13.15
CA PRO A 408 -5.69 14.53 -12.15
C PRO A 408 -5.06 15.83 -12.69
N THR A 409 -5.70 16.95 -12.41
CA THR A 409 -5.17 18.28 -12.79
C THR A 409 -4.50 19.03 -11.64
N HIS A 410 -4.74 18.58 -10.41
CA HIS A 410 -4.20 19.11 -9.17
C HIS A 410 -3.69 17.96 -8.30
N GLN A 411 -2.80 18.27 -7.37
CA GLN A 411 -2.34 17.29 -6.37
C GLN A 411 -3.29 17.30 -5.17
N GLY A 412 -3.54 16.13 -4.60
CA GLY A 412 -4.30 16.01 -3.37
C GLY A 412 -5.34 14.91 -3.39
N ASN A 413 -6.04 14.73 -2.27
CA ASN A 413 -7.14 13.79 -2.09
C ASN A 413 -6.84 12.33 -2.51
N GLY A 414 -5.56 11.93 -2.48
CA GLY A 414 -5.15 10.61 -2.92
C GLY A 414 -5.35 10.39 -4.42
N MET A 415 -5.45 11.45 -5.24
CA MET A 415 -5.61 11.37 -6.70
C MET A 415 -4.32 10.92 -7.39
N PHE A 416 -3.78 9.78 -6.98
CA PHE A 416 -2.60 9.17 -7.59
C PHE A 416 -2.95 8.54 -8.94
N VAL A 417 -1.97 8.53 -9.84
CA VAL A 417 -1.96 7.65 -11.01
C VAL A 417 -1.02 6.49 -10.70
N PHE A 418 -1.51 5.26 -10.83
CA PHE A 418 -0.80 4.05 -10.48
C PHE A 418 -0.42 3.25 -11.73
N ASP A 419 0.83 2.82 -11.83
CA ASP A 419 1.27 1.98 -12.95
C ASP A 419 0.74 0.54 -12.81
N PRO A 420 -0.07 0.01 -13.74
CA PRO A 420 -0.68 -1.32 -13.64
C PRO A 420 0.29 -2.48 -13.91
N LYS A 421 1.51 -2.22 -14.41
CA LYS A 421 2.48 -3.24 -14.89
C LYS A 421 3.69 -3.44 -13.97
N ALA A 422 3.64 -2.90 -12.77
CA ALA A 422 4.68 -3.03 -11.75
C ALA A 422 6.07 -2.53 -12.19
N HIS A 423 6.16 -1.46 -12.99
CA HIS A 423 7.42 -0.77 -13.20
C HIS A 423 7.72 0.14 -12.00
N ARG A 424 8.90 -0.03 -11.39
CA ARG A 424 9.30 0.77 -10.22
C ARG A 424 9.98 2.04 -10.70
N ARG A 425 9.74 3.16 -10.02
CA ARG A 425 10.27 4.48 -10.36
C ARG A 425 11.16 5.00 -9.24
N GLY A 426 12.20 5.73 -9.60
CA GLY A 426 13.13 6.31 -8.64
C GLY A 426 14.02 7.38 -9.25
N PRO A 427 14.85 8.04 -8.44
CA PRO A 427 15.64 9.20 -8.87
C PRO A 427 16.89 8.84 -9.69
N PHE A 428 17.35 7.59 -9.66
CA PHE A 428 18.66 7.21 -10.18
C PHE A 428 18.58 6.56 -11.56
N ALA A 429 19.49 6.96 -12.46
CA ALA A 429 19.60 6.44 -13.82
C ALA A 429 20.60 5.30 -13.99
N ASP A 430 21.35 4.99 -12.94
CA ASP A 430 22.42 4.00 -12.92
C ASP A 430 22.11 2.83 -11.98
N SER A 431 20.84 2.61 -11.64
CA SER A 431 20.37 1.43 -10.93
C SER A 431 20.65 0.16 -11.73
N VAL A 432 21.00 -0.91 -11.01
CA VAL A 432 21.13 -2.27 -11.54
C VAL A 432 20.25 -3.14 -10.66
N SER A 433 19.09 -3.56 -11.19
CA SER A 433 18.07 -4.27 -10.43
C SER A 433 17.62 -5.57 -11.15
N PRO A 434 17.21 -6.61 -10.39
CA PRO A 434 16.53 -7.78 -10.95
C PRO A 434 15.09 -7.50 -11.41
N HIS A 435 14.52 -6.33 -11.10
CA HIS A 435 13.20 -5.89 -11.57
C HIS A 435 13.32 -4.67 -12.49
N ILE A 436 12.26 -4.38 -13.27
CA ILE A 436 12.25 -3.19 -14.12
C ILE A 436 12.20 -1.93 -13.26
N ASP A 437 13.13 -1.02 -13.52
CA ASP A 437 13.22 0.30 -12.90
C ASP A 437 13.26 1.41 -13.95
N LEU A 438 12.57 2.53 -13.66
CA LEU A 438 12.44 3.69 -14.51
C LEU A 438 12.90 4.94 -13.76
N VAL A 439 13.69 5.78 -14.42
CA VAL A 439 14.10 7.08 -13.86
C VAL A 439 12.93 8.04 -13.89
N SER A 440 12.56 8.60 -12.75
CA SER A 440 11.40 9.47 -12.61
C SER A 440 11.76 10.77 -11.88
N PRO A 441 11.70 11.92 -12.57
CA PRO A 441 11.83 13.24 -11.93
C PRO A 441 10.72 13.53 -10.90
N PHE A 442 9.55 12.92 -11.06
CA PHE A 442 8.43 13.05 -10.12
C PHE A 442 8.81 12.58 -8.71
N HIS A 443 9.65 11.55 -8.61
CA HIS A 443 10.14 11.01 -7.33
C HIS A 443 11.17 11.93 -6.63
N GLN A 444 11.59 13.02 -7.28
CA GLN A 444 12.43 14.08 -6.70
C GLN A 444 11.64 15.37 -6.45
N ASN A 445 10.34 15.39 -6.80
CA ASN A 445 9.48 16.55 -6.73
C ASN A 445 8.50 16.41 -5.56
N SER A 446 8.29 17.47 -4.78
CA SER A 446 7.30 17.50 -3.69
C SER A 446 5.88 17.13 -4.12
N ALA A 447 5.55 17.28 -5.41
CA ALA A 447 4.25 16.92 -5.96
C ALA A 447 3.85 15.46 -5.68
N VAL A 448 4.80 14.52 -5.58
CA VAL A 448 4.51 13.13 -5.19
C VAL A 448 3.96 13.03 -3.77
N CYS A 449 4.43 13.89 -2.86
CA CYS A 449 3.91 14.00 -1.51
C CYS A 449 2.56 14.75 -1.50
N GLY A 450 2.43 15.75 -2.38
CA GLY A 450 1.21 16.54 -2.56
C GLY A 450 -0.01 15.70 -2.89
N THR A 451 0.18 14.57 -3.58
CA THR A 451 -0.90 13.61 -3.89
C THR A 451 -1.74 13.21 -2.67
N CYS A 452 -1.12 13.08 -1.49
CA CYS A 452 -1.81 12.73 -0.25
C CYS A 452 -1.80 13.87 0.79
N HIS A 453 -0.88 14.83 0.70
CA HIS A 453 -0.68 15.89 1.70
C HIS A 453 -1.31 17.25 1.33
N ASP A 454 -2.26 17.26 0.41
CA ASP A 454 -3.21 18.34 0.17
C ASP A 454 -4.62 17.74 0.20
N VAL A 455 -5.35 17.93 1.29
CA VAL A 455 -6.59 17.19 1.55
C VAL A 455 -7.76 18.16 1.63
N SER A 456 -8.79 17.90 0.86
CA SER A 456 -10.02 18.68 0.82
C SER A 456 -11.23 17.76 0.87
N ASN A 457 -12.32 18.26 1.46
CA ASN A 457 -13.60 17.59 1.39
C ASN A 457 -14.27 17.89 0.03
N PRO A 458 -14.45 16.89 -0.85
CA PRO A 458 -15.00 17.11 -2.20
C PRO A 458 -16.49 17.47 -2.19
N VAL A 459 -17.20 17.21 -1.09
CA VAL A 459 -18.62 17.56 -0.95
C VAL A 459 -18.82 19.07 -0.93
N PHE A 460 -17.83 19.84 -0.47
CA PHE A 460 -17.97 21.28 -0.25
C PHE A 460 -17.06 22.09 -1.18
N ILE A 461 -17.65 23.06 -1.87
CA ILE A 461 -16.98 23.98 -2.80
C ILE A 461 -17.04 25.43 -2.31
N ARG A 462 -16.02 26.21 -2.65
CA ARG A 462 -15.97 27.63 -2.32
C ARG A 462 -17.02 28.40 -3.13
N ASN A 463 -17.89 29.14 -2.45
CA ASN A 463 -18.89 30.00 -3.09
C ASN A 463 -18.54 31.49 -2.94
N GLY A 464 -17.78 32.02 -3.89
CA GLY A 464 -17.37 33.42 -3.91
C GLY A 464 -16.32 33.73 -2.84
N THR A 465 -16.43 34.90 -2.20
CA THR A 465 -15.48 35.37 -1.17
C THR A 465 -15.98 35.12 0.26
N ASN A 466 -16.99 34.25 0.44
CA ASN A 466 -17.54 33.95 1.76
C ASN A 466 -16.60 32.99 2.51
N ALA A 467 -16.63 33.06 3.85
CA ALA A 467 -15.90 32.14 4.72
C ALA A 467 -16.54 30.74 4.77
N GLU A 468 -17.82 30.62 4.42
CA GLU A 468 -18.58 29.36 4.39
C GLU A 468 -18.51 28.72 3.00
N TYR A 469 -18.09 27.46 2.95
CA TYR A 469 -18.17 26.60 1.77
C TYR A 469 -19.59 26.03 1.63
N ILE A 470 -20.05 25.80 0.40
CA ILE A 470 -21.38 25.23 0.12
C ILE A 470 -21.24 23.79 -0.34
N HIS A 471 -22.23 22.94 -0.05
CA HIS A 471 -22.23 21.58 -0.55
C HIS A 471 -22.62 21.54 -2.04
N ASN A 472 -22.12 20.55 -2.78
CA ASN A 472 -22.64 20.14 -4.08
C ASN A 472 -24.01 19.45 -3.90
N ASP A 473 -24.70 19.15 -5.00
CA ASP A 473 -25.88 18.28 -4.93
C ASP A 473 -25.46 16.89 -4.41
N PHE A 474 -26.09 16.40 -3.34
CA PHE A 474 -25.79 15.05 -2.82
C PHE A 474 -26.14 13.96 -3.83
N ASP A 475 -25.47 12.81 -3.76
CA ASP A 475 -25.58 11.70 -4.73
C ASP A 475 -25.13 12.10 -6.15
N THR A 476 -24.18 13.04 -6.24
CA THR A 476 -23.54 13.41 -7.51
C THR A 476 -22.03 13.56 -7.35
N PRO A 477 -21.24 13.30 -8.41
CA PRO A 477 -19.82 13.62 -8.41
C PRO A 477 -19.54 15.09 -8.11
N PRO A 478 -18.42 15.41 -7.44
CA PRO A 478 -18.04 16.80 -7.20
C PRO A 478 -17.88 17.56 -8.53
N ASP A 479 -18.33 18.80 -8.57
CA ASP A 479 -18.23 19.69 -9.74
C ASP A 479 -16.77 19.95 -10.18
N THR A 480 -15.82 19.75 -9.27
CA THR A 480 -14.38 19.94 -9.48
C THR A 480 -13.57 19.09 -8.51
N ASP A 481 -12.38 18.68 -8.93
CA ASP A 481 -11.37 18.01 -8.10
C ASP A 481 -10.24 18.95 -7.64
N SER A 482 -10.36 20.25 -7.92
CA SER A 482 -9.35 21.26 -7.60
C SER A 482 -9.25 21.53 -6.09
N THR A 483 -8.12 21.19 -5.46
CA THR A 483 -7.92 21.42 -4.02
C THR A 483 -7.99 22.91 -3.63
N ASP A 484 -7.69 23.82 -4.55
CA ASP A 484 -7.84 25.28 -4.33
C ASP A 484 -9.30 25.74 -4.13
N ILE A 485 -10.28 24.96 -4.62
CA ILE A 485 -11.71 25.31 -4.61
C ILE A 485 -12.47 24.52 -3.56
N LEU A 486 -12.08 23.27 -3.33
CA LEU A 486 -12.71 22.38 -2.35
C LEU A 486 -12.42 22.81 -0.91
N MET A 487 -13.31 22.49 0.04
CA MET A 487 -13.15 22.85 1.45
C MET A 487 -11.85 22.28 2.04
N PRO A 488 -10.95 23.12 2.58
CA PRO A 488 -9.70 22.68 3.17
C PRO A 488 -9.90 21.81 4.41
N VAL A 489 -9.27 20.64 4.37
CA VAL A 489 -9.05 19.79 5.54
C VAL A 489 -7.58 19.90 5.95
N GLU A 490 -6.67 19.68 5.01
CA GLU A 490 -5.23 19.86 5.16
C GLU A 490 -4.66 20.62 3.95
N ARG A 491 -3.69 21.50 4.20
CA ARG A 491 -3.03 22.30 3.15
C ARG A 491 -1.51 22.21 3.19
N THR A 492 -0.96 21.14 3.76
CA THR A 492 0.48 21.01 3.97
C THR A 492 1.29 21.24 2.69
N TYR A 493 0.87 20.63 1.58
CA TYR A 493 1.51 20.81 0.29
C TYR A 493 1.31 22.23 -0.25
N SER A 494 0.09 22.76 -0.26
CA SER A 494 -0.18 24.13 -0.74
C SER A 494 0.54 25.21 0.08
N GLU A 495 0.59 25.08 1.40
CA GLU A 495 1.37 25.94 2.30
C GLU A 495 2.87 25.92 1.94
N TRP A 496 3.42 24.74 1.63
CA TRP A 496 4.80 24.61 1.15
C TRP A 496 5.01 25.18 -0.25
N LEU A 497 4.07 24.92 -1.17
CA LEU A 497 4.12 25.36 -2.56
C LEU A 497 4.21 26.88 -2.67
N HIS A 498 3.52 27.60 -1.77
CA HIS A 498 3.52 29.06 -1.67
C HIS A 498 4.49 29.60 -0.62
N SER A 499 5.49 28.81 -0.20
CA SER A 499 6.56 29.24 0.70
C SER A 499 7.85 29.55 -0.05
N ALA A 500 8.82 30.14 0.66
CA ALA A 500 10.18 30.36 0.16
C ALA A 500 10.94 29.05 -0.07
N TYR A 501 10.49 27.91 0.49
CA TYR A 501 11.11 26.60 0.27
C TYR A 501 10.89 26.12 -1.17
N ASN A 502 9.70 26.34 -1.74
CA ASN A 502 9.43 26.07 -3.15
C ASN A 502 9.95 27.20 -4.06
N SER A 503 11.24 27.53 -3.94
CA SER A 503 11.90 28.50 -4.82
C SER A 503 13.15 27.89 -5.43
N SER A 504 13.59 28.43 -6.58
CA SER A 504 14.82 27.97 -7.23
C SER A 504 16.07 28.01 -6.34
N ASN A 505 16.09 28.84 -5.29
CA ASN A 505 17.18 28.92 -4.33
C ASN A 505 16.92 28.08 -3.06
N GLY A 506 15.66 27.77 -2.74
CA GLY A 506 15.27 27.15 -1.48
C GLY A 506 15.58 27.99 -0.25
N VAL A 507 15.56 27.32 0.90
CA VAL A 507 15.90 27.91 2.20
C VAL A 507 17.12 27.20 2.78
N TYR A 508 18.07 27.98 3.32
CA TYR A 508 19.22 27.42 4.02
C TYR A 508 18.79 26.83 5.36
N ALA A 509 18.76 25.51 5.45
CA ALA A 509 18.36 24.75 6.62
C ALA A 509 19.21 23.46 6.75
N PRO A 510 20.51 23.59 7.07
CA PRO A 510 21.47 22.47 7.08
C PRO A 510 21.14 21.39 8.11
N GLN A 511 20.30 21.70 9.10
CA GLN A 511 19.81 20.71 10.07
C GLN A 511 18.84 19.70 9.46
N PHE A 512 18.26 19.99 8.29
CA PHE A 512 17.33 19.10 7.60
C PHE A 512 17.92 18.53 6.30
N ALA A 513 18.77 19.28 5.61
CA ALA A 513 19.22 18.97 4.26
C ALA A 513 20.14 17.72 4.11
N GLY A 514 20.41 16.96 5.17
CA GLY A 514 21.33 15.82 5.12
C GLY A 514 22.70 16.16 4.53
N ASN A 515 23.15 15.38 3.55
CA ASN A 515 24.39 15.55 2.80
C ASN A 515 24.29 16.54 1.63
N LYS A 516 23.12 17.15 1.40
CA LYS A 516 22.89 18.04 0.25
C LYS A 516 23.85 19.22 0.27
N GLU A 517 24.49 19.46 -0.88
CA GLU A 517 25.50 20.51 -1.00
C GLU A 517 24.91 21.89 -0.69
N GLY A 518 25.59 22.65 0.18
CA GLY A 518 25.17 23.99 0.56
C GLY A 518 24.05 24.06 1.61
N GLY A 519 23.49 22.93 2.05
CA GLY A 519 22.48 22.88 3.11
C GLY A 519 21.16 23.56 2.74
N MET A 520 20.81 23.56 1.45
CA MET A 520 19.60 24.20 0.92
C MET A 520 18.47 23.17 0.79
N VAL A 521 17.30 23.51 1.31
CA VAL A 521 16.07 22.72 1.21
C VAL A 521 15.15 23.37 0.19
N VAL A 522 14.76 22.61 -0.84
CA VAL A 522 13.90 23.02 -1.95
C VAL A 522 12.71 22.10 -2.17
N SER A 523 12.62 20.95 -1.51
CA SER A 523 11.52 19.99 -1.65
C SER A 523 11.11 19.39 -0.30
N CYS A 524 9.97 18.70 -0.25
CA CYS A 524 9.53 17.93 0.92
C CYS A 524 10.58 16.86 1.27
N GLN A 525 11.09 16.17 0.25
CA GLN A 525 12.08 15.10 0.38
C GLN A 525 13.39 15.59 1.01
N ASP A 526 13.81 16.83 0.76
CA ASP A 526 15.06 17.34 1.33
C ASP A 526 15.06 17.36 2.87
N CYS A 527 13.89 17.50 3.50
CA CYS A 527 13.72 17.44 4.95
C CYS A 527 13.29 16.04 5.44
N HIS A 528 12.33 15.42 4.75
CA HIS A 528 11.67 14.18 5.21
C HIS A 528 12.29 12.90 4.63
N MET A 529 13.16 13.04 3.64
CA MET A 529 13.97 11.97 3.07
C MET A 529 15.42 12.44 2.81
N PRO A 530 16.12 12.93 3.85
CA PRO A 530 17.38 13.63 3.66
C PRO A 530 18.43 12.75 3.00
N ASP A 531 19.27 13.37 2.17
CA ASP A 531 20.41 12.72 1.51
C ASP A 531 21.38 12.15 2.56
N ILE A 532 21.63 10.86 2.51
CA ILE A 532 22.61 10.18 3.37
C ILE A 532 23.65 9.43 2.55
N LEU A 533 24.77 9.11 3.22
CA LEU A 533 25.80 8.25 2.64
C LEU A 533 25.38 6.79 2.86
N GLY A 534 24.89 6.10 1.82
CA GLY A 534 24.36 4.76 1.94
C GLY A 534 24.37 3.95 0.64
N GLN A 535 23.92 2.69 0.73
CA GLN A 535 23.65 1.83 -0.43
C GLN A 535 22.15 1.57 -0.49
N GLY A 536 21.58 1.49 -1.69
CA GLY A 536 20.13 1.30 -1.85
C GLY A 536 19.65 -0.12 -1.51
N CYS A 537 20.54 -1.11 -1.54
CA CYS A 537 20.24 -2.52 -1.27
C CYS A 537 21.40 -3.20 -0.55
N ASP A 538 21.16 -4.43 -0.07
CA ASP A 538 22.12 -5.24 0.69
C ASP A 538 23.40 -5.51 -0.13
N PRO A 539 24.56 -4.96 0.28
CA PRO A 539 25.83 -5.14 -0.44
C PRO A 539 26.40 -6.54 -0.31
N THR A 540 25.89 -7.38 0.60
CA THR A 540 26.30 -8.78 0.70
C THR A 540 25.68 -9.62 -0.41
N GLN A 541 24.45 -9.28 -0.82
CA GLN A 541 23.73 -9.90 -1.94
C GLN A 541 24.11 -9.27 -3.27
N PHE A 542 24.36 -7.96 -3.29
CA PHE A 542 24.74 -7.19 -4.48
C PHE A 542 26.08 -6.47 -4.27
N PRO A 543 27.23 -7.17 -4.41
CA PRO A 543 28.55 -6.60 -4.12
C PRO A 543 28.93 -5.37 -4.96
N ASP A 544 28.29 -5.20 -6.12
CA ASP A 544 28.54 -4.10 -7.06
C ASP A 544 27.60 -2.90 -6.82
N VAL A 545 26.72 -2.94 -5.80
CA VAL A 545 25.83 -1.81 -5.49
C VAL A 545 26.62 -0.56 -5.12
N ALA A 546 26.29 0.56 -5.78
CA ALA A 546 26.96 1.83 -5.59
C ALA A 546 26.75 2.39 -4.18
N MET A 547 27.84 2.82 -3.55
CA MET A 547 27.80 3.69 -2.37
C MET A 547 27.46 5.11 -2.82
N ARG A 548 26.33 5.64 -2.37
CA ARG A 548 25.78 6.93 -2.79
C ARG A 548 25.92 7.97 -1.68
N PRO A 549 26.39 9.20 -1.97
CA PRO A 549 26.37 10.30 -0.99
C PRO A 549 24.96 10.91 -0.80
N ASP A 550 24.04 10.57 -1.70
CA ASP A 550 22.72 11.15 -1.94
C ASP A 550 21.61 10.08 -1.91
N LEU A 551 21.75 9.03 -1.08
CA LEU A 551 20.67 8.07 -0.89
C LEU A 551 19.54 8.73 -0.07
N PRO A 552 18.28 8.75 -0.54
CA PRO A 552 17.18 9.28 0.26
C PRO A 552 16.88 8.36 1.44
N LEU A 553 17.07 8.85 2.67
CA LEU A 553 16.68 8.11 3.88
C LEU A 553 15.16 8.01 3.94
N HIS A 554 14.58 6.82 4.07
CA HIS A 554 13.13 6.66 4.18
C HIS A 554 12.63 6.98 5.60
N ASP A 555 13.03 8.12 6.16
CA ASP A 555 12.65 8.56 7.51
C ASP A 555 11.14 8.79 7.58
N LEU A 556 10.62 9.71 6.76
CA LEU A 556 9.19 9.95 6.56
C LEU A 556 8.43 10.26 7.86
N THR A 557 9.14 10.69 8.91
CA THR A 557 8.55 11.05 10.19
C THR A 557 8.10 12.50 10.23
N GLY A 558 7.02 12.72 10.98
CA GLY A 558 6.48 14.04 11.32
C GLY A 558 6.57 14.29 12.82
N GLY A 559 5.48 14.76 13.44
CA GLY A 559 5.44 15.05 14.88
C GLY A 559 4.93 13.92 15.78
N SER A 560 4.53 12.76 15.24
CA SER A 560 3.89 11.71 16.05
C SER A 560 4.92 10.95 16.90
N THR A 561 4.86 11.13 18.22
CA THR A 561 5.78 10.51 19.19
C THR A 561 5.06 9.57 20.17
N TRP A 562 3.75 9.74 20.35
CA TRP A 562 2.97 9.00 21.34
C TRP A 562 2.43 7.68 20.76
N LEU A 563 1.59 7.76 19.72
CA LEU A 563 0.91 6.58 19.16
C LEU A 563 1.86 5.49 18.62
N PRO A 564 2.96 5.80 17.90
CA PRO A 564 3.87 4.76 17.38
C PRO A 564 4.42 3.83 18.45
N ASN A 565 4.65 4.32 19.67
CA ASN A 565 5.14 3.51 20.79
C ASN A 565 4.09 2.54 21.34
N LEU A 566 2.81 2.76 21.03
CA LEU A 566 1.69 1.97 21.55
C LEU A 566 1.20 0.93 20.56
N LEU A 567 1.31 1.19 19.25
CA LEU A 567 0.81 0.31 18.19
C LEU A 567 1.27 -1.15 18.34
N PRO A 568 2.55 -1.46 18.66
CA PRO A 568 2.98 -2.85 18.83
C PRO A 568 2.30 -3.59 19.98
N GLY A 569 1.77 -2.86 20.97
CA GLY A 569 1.00 -3.44 22.08
C GLY A 569 -0.47 -3.69 21.71
N VAL A 570 -0.99 -2.99 20.70
CA VAL A 570 -2.37 -3.11 20.20
C VAL A 570 -2.46 -4.16 19.10
N PHE A 571 -1.56 -4.12 18.12
CA PHE A 571 -1.57 -4.93 16.91
C PHE A 571 -0.49 -6.02 16.96
N THR A 572 -0.64 -6.97 17.91
CA THR A 572 0.40 -7.98 18.20
C THR A 572 0.56 -9.06 17.12
N ASN A 573 -0.38 -9.20 16.19
CA ASN A 573 -0.26 -10.15 15.08
C ASN A 573 0.44 -9.51 13.87
N GLU A 574 0.24 -8.21 13.70
CA GLU A 574 0.70 -7.40 12.58
C GLU A 574 2.09 -6.81 12.86
N LEU A 575 2.37 -6.43 14.12
CA LEU A 575 3.59 -5.74 14.53
C LEU A 575 4.42 -6.60 15.48
N GLY A 576 5.50 -7.15 14.95
CA GLY A 576 6.47 -7.94 15.68
C GLY A 576 7.56 -7.10 16.36
N ALA A 577 8.63 -7.80 16.78
CA ALA A 577 9.73 -7.16 17.49
C ALA A 577 10.57 -6.22 16.60
N ALA A 578 10.67 -6.51 15.30
CA ALA A 578 11.39 -5.67 14.36
C ALA A 578 10.63 -4.36 14.10
N GLU A 579 9.33 -4.46 13.90
CA GLU A 579 8.41 -3.34 13.74
C GLU A 579 8.41 -2.43 14.98
N ALA A 580 8.36 -3.02 16.18
CA ALA A 580 8.46 -2.27 17.43
C ALA A 580 9.79 -1.50 17.55
N ALA A 581 10.91 -2.09 17.13
CA ALA A 581 12.22 -1.43 17.13
C ALA A 581 12.28 -0.31 16.09
N ALA A 582 11.74 -0.53 14.89
CA ALA A 582 11.64 0.47 13.83
C ALA A 582 10.80 1.68 14.28
N LEU A 583 9.62 1.44 14.89
CA LEU A 583 8.75 2.49 15.41
C LEU A 583 9.41 3.29 16.54
N SER A 584 10.13 2.63 17.45
CA SER A 584 10.90 3.33 18.49
C SER A 584 11.98 4.23 17.88
N ASN A 585 12.68 3.77 16.84
CA ASN A 585 13.62 4.60 16.09
C ASN A 585 12.91 5.77 15.38
N GLY A 586 11.73 5.53 14.81
CA GLY A 586 10.87 6.56 14.24
C GLY A 586 10.48 7.64 15.23
N VAL A 587 10.15 7.29 16.48
CA VAL A 587 9.87 8.27 17.54
C VAL A 587 11.08 9.15 17.83
N PHE A 588 12.30 8.61 17.87
CA PHE A 588 13.50 9.43 18.05
C PHE A 588 13.73 10.42 16.90
N ARG A 589 13.39 10.02 15.67
CA ARG A 589 13.47 10.91 14.50
C ARG A 589 12.36 11.96 14.51
N ALA A 590 11.14 11.61 14.93
CA ALA A 590 10.05 12.58 15.15
C ALA A 590 10.41 13.62 16.23
N GLU A 591 11.02 13.21 17.36
CA GLU A 591 11.53 14.14 18.37
C GLU A 591 12.63 15.05 17.82
N TYR A 592 13.52 14.53 16.97
CA TYR A 592 14.52 15.33 16.27
C TYR A 592 13.86 16.40 15.41
N MET A 593 12.85 16.03 14.60
CA MET A 593 12.11 16.96 13.76
C MET A 593 11.43 18.06 14.60
N LEU A 594 10.72 17.69 15.66
CA LEU A 594 10.04 18.64 16.55
C LEU A 594 11.01 19.66 17.18
N ARG A 595 12.19 19.21 17.63
CA ARG A 595 13.21 20.10 18.23
C ARG A 595 13.81 21.10 17.25
N HIS A 596 13.73 20.83 15.94
CA HIS A 596 14.29 21.69 14.90
C HIS A 596 13.21 22.44 14.10
N ALA A 597 11.94 22.06 14.20
CA ALA A 597 10.82 22.67 13.50
C ALA A 597 10.57 24.14 13.89
N ALA A 598 11.01 24.54 15.08
CA ALA A 598 10.84 25.90 15.59
C ALA A 598 12.09 26.41 16.30
N ARG A 599 12.29 27.74 16.29
CA ARG A 599 13.20 28.42 17.21
C ARG A 599 12.41 29.32 18.14
N MET A 600 12.81 29.37 19.40
CA MET A 600 12.17 30.21 20.40
C MET A 600 13.17 31.21 21.01
N LYS A 601 12.71 32.44 21.24
CA LYS A 601 13.43 33.49 21.97
C LYS A 601 12.55 34.03 23.08
N ALA A 602 13.10 34.20 24.28
CA ALA A 602 12.41 34.86 25.39
C ALA A 602 13.21 36.07 25.88
N GLU A 603 12.57 37.23 26.03
CA GLU A 603 13.22 38.43 26.55
C GLU A 603 12.27 39.32 27.35
N LYS A 604 12.81 40.00 28.36
CA LYS A 604 12.04 40.96 29.15
C LYS A 604 11.86 42.27 28.37
N VAL A 605 10.60 42.72 28.24
CA VAL A 605 10.23 43.99 27.62
C VAL A 605 9.32 44.75 28.58
N GLY A 606 9.82 45.80 29.22
CA GLY A 606 9.07 46.51 30.26
C GLY A 606 8.75 45.61 31.46
N ASP A 607 7.46 45.45 31.75
CA ASP A 607 6.93 44.59 32.82
C ASP A 607 6.40 43.24 32.28
N GLU A 608 6.76 42.88 31.04
CA GLU A 608 6.35 41.65 30.38
C GLU A 608 7.55 40.80 29.97
N LEU A 609 7.31 39.49 29.83
CA LEU A 609 8.15 38.55 29.11
C LEU A 609 7.58 38.41 27.70
N ARG A 610 8.37 38.80 26.70
CA ARG A 610 8.05 38.54 25.30
C ARG A 610 8.68 37.21 24.88
N VAL A 611 7.86 36.32 24.35
CA VAL A 611 8.30 35.06 23.74
C VAL A 611 8.04 35.14 22.24
N THR A 612 9.08 34.94 21.44
CA THR A 612 8.99 34.86 19.98
C THR A 612 9.17 33.41 19.55
N VAL A 613 8.20 32.85 18.83
CA VAL A 613 8.27 31.52 18.22
C VAL A 613 8.44 31.69 16.71
N ILE A 614 9.49 31.13 16.14
CA ILE A 614 9.86 31.24 14.72
C ILE A 614 9.65 29.88 14.07
N ASN A 615 8.85 29.83 13.01
CA ASN A 615 8.61 28.65 12.20
C ASN A 615 9.81 28.39 11.27
N GLU A 616 10.43 27.21 11.38
CA GLU A 616 11.51 26.78 10.48
C GLU A 616 11.04 25.68 9.49
N THR A 617 9.75 25.37 9.48
CA THR A 617 9.15 24.42 8.52
C THR A 617 8.75 25.12 7.22
N GLY A 618 8.54 24.33 6.17
CA GLY A 618 8.09 24.81 4.86
C GLY A 618 6.60 25.10 4.78
N HIS A 619 5.83 24.70 5.77
CA HIS A 619 4.37 24.83 5.85
C HIS A 619 4.00 25.54 7.16
N LYS A 620 2.72 25.59 7.55
CA LYS A 620 2.35 26.13 8.87
C LYS A 620 2.94 25.30 10.01
N LEU A 621 3.09 25.93 11.17
CA LEU A 621 3.53 25.29 12.41
C LEU A 621 2.41 25.32 13.46
N PRO A 622 1.81 24.15 13.81
CA PRO A 622 1.89 22.87 13.07
C PRO A 622 1.08 22.90 11.77
N SER A 623 1.31 21.96 10.84
CA SER A 623 0.48 21.72 9.65
C SER A 623 -0.10 20.29 9.69
N GLY A 624 -0.84 19.90 8.66
CA GLY A 624 -1.57 18.63 8.56
C GLY A 624 -2.90 18.62 9.30
N TYR A 625 -3.30 17.44 9.78
CA TYR A 625 -4.58 17.17 10.44
C TYR A 625 -4.99 18.26 11.45
N PRO A 626 -6.17 18.89 11.28
CA PRO A 626 -6.53 20.10 12.01
C PRO A 626 -6.96 19.84 13.46
N GLU A 627 -7.66 18.73 13.74
CA GLU A 627 -8.31 18.52 15.03
C GLU A 627 -7.37 17.86 16.05
N GLY A 628 -7.31 18.40 17.26
CA GLY A 628 -6.54 17.83 18.36
C GLY A 628 -5.02 18.07 18.32
N ARG A 629 -4.43 18.49 17.19
CA ARG A 629 -3.02 18.87 17.10
C ARG A 629 -2.81 20.30 17.55
N ARG A 630 -1.88 20.49 18.49
CA ARG A 630 -1.57 21.83 19.01
C ARG A 630 -0.12 21.98 19.43
N ILE A 631 0.38 23.20 19.31
CA ILE A 631 1.65 23.66 19.88
C ILE A 631 1.34 24.77 20.88
N TRP A 632 2.01 24.84 22.02
CA TRP A 632 1.80 25.97 22.94
C TRP A 632 3.04 26.35 23.72
N ILE A 633 3.02 27.57 24.24
CA ILE A 633 4.09 28.10 25.09
C ILE A 633 3.75 27.77 26.55
N ASN A 634 4.66 27.10 27.27
CA ASN A 634 4.60 26.98 28.72
C ASN A 634 5.57 27.96 29.35
N VAL A 635 5.11 28.72 30.36
CA VAL A 635 5.93 29.70 31.08
C VAL A 635 5.82 29.45 32.57
N ARG A 636 6.96 29.25 33.23
CA ARG A 636 7.05 29.09 34.69
C ARG A 636 7.88 30.21 35.30
N PHE A 637 7.27 31.01 36.17
CA PHE A 637 7.94 32.11 36.87
C PHE A 637 8.39 31.69 38.26
N TYR A 638 9.62 32.03 38.63
CA TYR A 638 10.21 31.71 39.93
C TYR A 638 10.70 32.94 40.68
N ASP A 639 10.60 32.90 42.01
CA ASP A 639 11.15 33.91 42.91
C ASP A 639 12.66 33.72 43.19
N GLY A 640 13.24 34.63 43.98
CA GLY A 640 14.66 34.59 44.35
C GLY A 640 15.09 33.39 45.21
N SER A 641 14.15 32.54 45.63
CA SER A 641 14.39 31.29 46.37
C SER A 641 14.08 30.05 45.54
N ASP A 642 13.91 30.18 44.22
CA ASP A 642 13.48 29.12 43.30
C ASP A 642 12.09 28.54 43.62
N THR A 643 11.20 29.33 44.23
CA THR A 643 9.79 28.96 44.42
C THR A 643 8.98 29.33 43.19
N LEU A 644 8.20 28.38 42.65
CA LEU A 644 7.26 28.64 41.55
C LEU A 644 6.19 29.63 42.02
N LEU A 645 6.07 30.75 41.31
CA LEU A 645 5.09 31.81 41.54
C LEU A 645 3.83 31.60 40.69
N GLU A 646 4.02 31.25 39.42
CA GLU A 646 2.95 31.08 38.44
C GLU A 646 3.44 30.16 37.31
N GLU A 647 2.53 29.35 36.78
CA GLU A 647 2.73 28.54 35.58
C GLU A 647 1.56 28.79 34.62
N LEU A 648 1.87 29.22 33.40
CA LEU A 648 0.94 29.41 32.30
C LEU A 648 1.17 28.30 31.26
N GLY A 649 0.11 27.78 30.65
CA GLY A 649 0.23 26.69 29.68
C GLY A 649 0.61 25.35 30.30
N GLY A 650 0.24 25.09 31.56
CA GLY A 650 0.53 23.85 32.26
C GLY A 650 -0.29 22.67 31.74
N TYR A 651 0.33 21.49 31.61
CA TYR A 651 -0.36 20.24 31.26
C TYR A 651 -0.56 19.36 32.50
N ASP A 652 -1.81 18.96 32.75
CA ASP A 652 -2.14 18.00 33.81
C ASP A 652 -2.04 16.57 33.27
N TYR A 653 -0.97 15.88 33.66
CA TYR A 653 -0.68 14.51 33.24
C TYR A 653 -1.68 13.47 33.78
N ASP A 654 -2.40 13.77 34.85
CA ASP A 654 -3.39 12.84 35.42
C ASP A 654 -4.71 12.93 34.64
N THR A 655 -5.13 14.15 34.27
CA THR A 655 -6.44 14.41 33.63
C THR A 655 -6.37 14.62 32.12
N GLY A 656 -5.19 14.85 31.56
CA GLY A 656 -4.95 15.17 30.16
C GLY A 656 -5.33 16.60 29.75
N VAL A 657 -5.58 17.48 30.73
CA VAL A 657 -6.10 18.84 30.49
C VAL A 657 -4.93 19.82 30.31
N LEU A 658 -5.00 20.63 29.26
CA LEU A 658 -4.14 21.80 29.05
C LEU A 658 -4.77 23.03 29.69
N ASN A 659 -4.01 23.77 30.50
CA ASN A 659 -4.39 25.12 30.90
C ASN A 659 -4.15 26.10 29.72
N THR A 660 -5.21 26.74 29.23
CA THR A 660 -5.20 27.58 28.04
C THR A 660 -4.96 29.07 28.33
N ASP A 661 -4.44 29.41 29.51
CA ASP A 661 -3.99 30.77 29.89
C ASP A 661 -2.68 31.21 29.21
N THR A 662 -2.41 30.67 28.03
CA THR A 662 -1.21 30.87 27.22
C THR A 662 -1.56 30.99 25.74
N THR A 663 -0.56 31.22 24.89
CA THR A 663 -0.71 31.12 23.44
C THR A 663 -0.64 29.65 23.01
N VAL A 664 -1.74 29.19 22.40
CA VAL A 664 -1.89 27.87 21.77
C VAL A 664 -2.05 28.07 20.27
N TYR A 665 -1.19 27.43 19.48
CA TYR A 665 -1.20 27.44 18.03
C TYR A 665 -1.98 26.22 17.51
N GLU A 666 -3.17 26.47 16.99
CA GLU A 666 -4.14 25.45 16.54
C GLU A 666 -5.11 26.04 15.50
N ILE A 667 -5.95 25.17 14.93
CA ILE A 667 -7.00 25.53 13.98
C ILE A 667 -8.33 24.98 14.49
N HIS A 668 -9.40 25.74 14.31
CA HIS A 668 -10.76 25.38 14.67
C HIS A 668 -11.67 25.42 13.43
N PRO A 669 -11.74 24.31 12.67
CA PRO A 669 -12.80 24.11 11.68
C PRO A 669 -14.16 23.98 12.37
N GLY A 670 -15.23 24.15 11.61
CA GLY A 670 -16.58 24.07 12.16
C GLY A 670 -17.68 24.03 11.12
N ILE A 671 -18.90 23.93 11.65
CA ILE A 671 -20.15 23.93 10.88
C ILE A 671 -20.63 25.37 10.76
N GLY A 672 -20.68 25.86 9.53
CA GLY A 672 -21.16 27.19 9.17
C GLY A 672 -22.68 27.32 9.27
N THR A 673 -23.17 28.55 9.16
CA THR A 673 -24.59 28.89 9.28
C THR A 673 -25.44 28.18 8.23
N ASN A 674 -24.93 28.14 6.99
CA ASN A 674 -25.60 27.47 5.88
C ASN A 674 -25.81 25.97 6.13
N LEU A 675 -24.77 25.25 6.57
CA LEU A 675 -24.83 23.81 6.76
C LEU A 675 -25.63 23.44 8.02
N ALA A 676 -25.50 24.18 9.13
CA ALA A 676 -26.30 23.95 10.33
C ALA A 676 -27.82 23.99 10.02
N ALA A 677 -28.26 24.91 9.16
CA ALA A 677 -29.66 24.98 8.74
C ALA A 677 -30.10 23.72 7.98
N ILE A 678 -29.26 23.20 7.09
CA ILE A 678 -29.52 21.99 6.30
C ILE A 678 -29.54 20.75 7.19
N LEU A 679 -28.57 20.60 8.09
CA LEU A 679 -28.52 19.50 9.04
C LEU A 679 -29.79 19.45 9.90
N ASN A 680 -30.26 20.61 10.38
CA ASN A 680 -31.50 20.69 11.15
C ASN A 680 -32.77 20.37 10.32
N GLU A 681 -32.76 20.62 9.01
CA GLU A 681 -33.85 20.25 8.11
C GLU A 681 -33.86 18.74 7.82
N LEU A 682 -32.69 18.15 7.60
CA LEU A 682 -32.51 16.72 7.32
C LEU A 682 -32.75 15.85 8.56
N ASN A 683 -32.52 16.41 9.76
CA ASN A 683 -32.53 15.69 11.03
C ASN A 683 -33.48 16.34 12.05
N ASP A 684 -34.72 16.62 11.63
CA ASP A 684 -35.74 17.32 12.45
C ASP A 684 -36.20 16.56 13.71
N ASP A 685 -35.86 15.26 13.79
CA ASP A 685 -36.11 14.38 14.92
C ASP A 685 -35.00 14.40 15.99
N LEU A 686 -33.89 15.10 15.79
CA LEU A 686 -32.80 15.18 16.78
C LEU A 686 -33.22 15.96 18.03
N PRO A 687 -32.73 15.55 19.22
CA PRO A 687 -33.12 16.16 20.49
C PRO A 687 -32.65 17.61 20.65
N GLU A 688 -31.51 17.95 20.06
CA GLU A 688 -30.93 19.30 20.06
C GLU A 688 -30.55 19.68 18.61
N PRO A 689 -30.82 20.92 18.18
CA PRO A 689 -30.44 21.38 16.86
C PRO A 689 -28.92 21.59 16.75
N PHE A 690 -28.40 21.44 15.54
CA PHE A 690 -27.04 21.88 15.19
C PHE A 690 -26.96 23.40 15.23
N GLU A 691 -25.97 23.91 15.96
CA GLU A 691 -25.67 25.34 16.05
C GLU A 691 -24.36 25.66 15.30
N PRO A 692 -24.27 26.81 14.60
CA PRO A 692 -23.05 27.20 13.92
C PRO A 692 -21.89 27.44 14.89
N GLY A 693 -20.71 26.93 14.58
CA GLY A 693 -19.51 27.11 15.41
C GLY A 693 -18.43 26.07 15.16
N PRO A 694 -17.30 26.17 15.89
CA PRO A 694 -16.27 25.14 15.90
C PRO A 694 -16.84 23.76 16.21
N SER A 695 -16.37 22.76 15.48
CA SER A 695 -16.86 21.39 15.56
C SER A 695 -15.71 20.40 15.34
N LEU A 696 -15.90 19.18 15.82
CA LEU A 696 -14.99 18.04 15.61
C LEU A 696 -15.60 17.00 14.65
N HIS A 697 -16.78 17.30 14.08
CA HIS A 697 -17.39 16.50 13.01
C HIS A 697 -16.62 16.72 11.70
N PHE A 698 -15.47 16.05 11.60
CA PHE A 698 -14.44 16.24 10.58
C PHE A 698 -14.98 16.44 9.15
N VAL A 699 -15.87 15.55 8.69
CA VAL A 699 -16.44 15.58 7.34
C VAL A 699 -17.59 16.58 7.15
N LEU A 700 -18.09 17.18 8.23
CA LEU A 700 -19.13 18.21 8.18
C LEU A 700 -18.56 19.62 8.31
N ASN A 701 -17.28 19.77 8.61
CA ASN A 701 -16.66 21.08 8.72
C ASN A 701 -16.63 21.77 7.34
N ASN A 702 -17.35 22.89 7.20
CA ASN A 702 -17.44 23.68 5.95
C ASN A 702 -17.02 25.14 6.13
N GLN A 703 -16.44 25.47 7.28
CA GLN A 703 -15.89 26.79 7.59
C GLN A 703 -14.69 26.65 8.54
N VAL A 704 -13.70 27.54 8.43
CA VAL A 704 -12.66 27.73 9.45
C VAL A 704 -13.03 28.93 10.32
N TYR A 705 -13.18 28.74 11.63
CA TYR A 705 -13.53 29.80 12.59
C TYR A 705 -12.31 30.50 13.16
N GLU A 706 -11.20 29.77 13.32
CA GLU A 706 -9.93 30.27 13.84
C GLU A 706 -8.78 29.44 13.25
N ASP A 707 -7.70 30.10 12.87
CA ASP A 707 -6.42 29.47 12.54
C ASP A 707 -5.32 30.48 12.85
N ASN A 708 -4.61 30.25 13.96
CA ASN A 708 -3.51 31.10 14.40
C ASN A 708 -2.14 30.45 14.19
N ARG A 709 -2.08 29.29 13.51
CA ARG A 709 -0.85 28.54 13.27
C ARG A 709 0.15 29.39 12.47
N ILE A 710 1.42 29.30 12.84
CA ILE A 710 2.45 30.24 12.34
C ILE A 710 2.77 29.90 10.87
N PRO A 711 2.60 30.81 9.90
CA PRO A 711 2.84 30.51 8.49
C PRO A 711 4.33 30.35 8.16
N PRO A 712 4.67 29.74 7.01
CA PRO A 712 6.06 29.50 6.63
C PRO A 712 6.78 30.76 6.14
N ARG A 713 8.11 30.66 6.08
CA ARG A 713 8.94 31.70 5.44
C ARG A 713 8.46 31.93 4.00
N GLY A 714 8.30 33.19 3.62
CA GLY A 714 7.81 33.56 2.28
C GLY A 714 6.29 33.74 2.19
N PHE A 715 5.55 33.50 3.29
CA PHE A 715 4.12 33.74 3.39
C PHE A 715 3.64 35.05 2.75
N SER A 716 2.56 34.95 1.97
CA SER A 716 1.76 36.06 1.49
C SER A 716 0.30 35.83 1.82
N ASN A 717 -0.36 36.84 2.38
CA ASN A 717 -1.80 36.77 2.65
C ASN A 717 -2.61 36.53 1.37
N ALA A 718 -2.20 37.13 0.25
CA ALA A 718 -2.93 37.00 -1.02
C ALA A 718 -2.86 35.58 -1.58
N GLU A 719 -1.66 34.99 -1.60
CA GLU A 719 -1.45 33.63 -2.13
C GLU A 719 -2.13 32.58 -1.23
N PHE A 720 -2.05 32.72 0.10
CA PHE A 720 -2.67 31.78 1.03
C PHE A 720 -4.21 31.84 1.02
N GLU A 721 -4.79 33.00 0.69
CA GLU A 721 -6.24 33.13 0.51
C GLU A 721 -6.75 32.36 -0.71
N GLU A 722 -5.94 32.17 -1.76
CA GLU A 722 -6.36 31.53 -3.01
C GLU A 722 -6.75 30.06 -2.81
N PHE A 723 -6.02 29.32 -1.98
CA PHE A 723 -6.27 27.89 -1.71
C PHE A 723 -6.95 27.62 -0.35
N GLY A 724 -7.42 28.66 0.35
CA GLY A 724 -8.08 28.53 1.65
C GLY A 724 -7.13 28.25 2.83
N GLY A 725 -5.86 28.60 2.69
CA GLY A 725 -4.84 28.45 3.73
C GLY A 725 -4.56 29.72 4.54
N ALA A 726 -5.30 30.82 4.38
CA ALA A 726 -5.04 32.04 5.14
C ALA A 726 -5.29 31.84 6.65
N PRO A 727 -4.49 32.47 7.54
CA PRO A 727 -4.81 32.58 8.97
C PRO A 727 -6.19 33.22 9.20
N VAL A 728 -6.93 32.74 10.20
CA VAL A 728 -8.29 33.21 10.54
C VAL A 728 -8.33 33.62 12.00
N GLY A 729 -8.86 34.80 12.29
CA GLY A 729 -8.91 35.32 13.67
C GLY A 729 -7.56 35.82 14.21
N HIS A 730 -6.46 35.62 13.47
CA HIS A 730 -5.13 36.13 13.77
C HIS A 730 -4.48 36.72 12.51
N HIS A 731 -3.65 37.76 12.65
CA HIS A 731 -3.03 38.45 11.52
C HIS A 731 -1.51 38.30 11.56
N TYR A 732 -0.94 37.89 10.42
CA TYR A 732 0.48 37.89 10.15
C TYR A 732 0.77 38.84 8.98
N ASP A 733 1.79 39.69 9.11
CA ASP A 733 2.24 40.50 7.97
C ASP A 733 2.88 39.62 6.88
N ASP A 734 2.85 40.07 5.62
CA ASP A 734 3.53 39.35 4.54
C ASP A 734 5.02 39.15 4.87
N GLY A 735 5.49 37.92 4.71
CA GLY A 735 6.83 37.49 5.07
C GLY A 735 7.07 37.30 6.57
N GLN A 736 6.05 37.44 7.43
CA GLN A 736 6.12 37.06 8.83
C GLN A 736 5.96 35.54 8.97
N TYR A 737 6.97 34.89 9.55
CA TYR A 737 7.01 33.44 9.82
C TYR A 737 7.34 33.17 11.30
N TRP A 738 6.91 34.09 12.15
CA TRP A 738 7.07 34.03 13.59
C TRP A 738 5.86 34.69 14.27
N ASP A 739 5.62 34.32 15.51
CA ASP A 739 4.63 34.96 16.38
C ASP A 739 5.29 35.52 17.64
N GLU A 740 4.70 36.55 18.24
CA GLU A 740 5.16 37.15 19.49
C GLU A 740 4.06 37.15 20.55
N SER A 741 4.28 36.41 21.64
CA SER A 741 3.38 36.36 22.79
C SER A 741 3.95 37.14 23.97
N TYR A 742 3.09 37.81 24.73
CA TYR A 742 3.47 38.69 25.84
C TYR A 742 2.85 38.18 27.14
N PHE A 743 3.67 37.93 28.15
CA PHE A 743 3.26 37.41 29.46
C PHE A 743 3.61 38.42 30.56
N THR A 744 2.64 38.79 31.38
CA THR A 744 2.88 39.73 32.50
C THR A 744 3.81 39.10 33.53
N LEU A 745 4.83 39.83 33.99
CA LEU A 745 5.75 39.34 35.01
C LEU A 745 5.11 39.36 36.41
N PRO A 746 5.05 38.22 37.13
CA PRO A 746 4.54 38.19 38.49
C PRO A 746 5.39 39.02 39.45
N THR A 747 4.76 39.63 40.46
CA THR A 747 5.49 40.39 41.47
C THR A 747 6.47 39.47 42.22
N GLY A 748 7.76 39.80 42.18
CA GLY A 748 8.82 39.02 42.83
C GLY A 748 9.49 37.98 41.94
N ALA A 749 9.04 37.81 40.69
CA ALA A 749 9.70 36.93 39.73
C ALA A 749 11.11 37.42 39.39
N VAL A 750 12.09 36.52 39.44
CA VAL A 750 13.50 36.79 39.05
C VAL A 750 13.99 35.87 37.94
N ARG A 751 13.28 34.78 37.68
CA ARG A 751 13.58 33.77 36.65
C ARG A 751 12.29 33.34 35.97
N ALA A 752 12.36 33.08 34.67
CA ALA A 752 11.31 32.44 33.90
C ALA A 752 11.93 31.28 33.12
N ASP A 753 11.32 30.10 33.22
CA ASP A 753 11.61 28.96 32.37
C ASP A 753 10.52 28.89 31.29
N VAL A 754 10.91 28.83 30.02
CA VAL A 754 9.99 28.86 28.87
C VAL A 754 10.22 27.62 28.02
N GLN A 755 9.14 26.92 27.67
CA GLN A 755 9.16 25.75 26.80
C GLN A 755 8.10 25.88 25.71
N LEU A 756 8.39 25.31 24.53
CA LEU A 756 7.42 25.15 23.46
C LEU A 756 7.07 23.66 23.40
N TYR A 757 5.81 23.32 23.60
CA TYR A 757 5.33 21.94 23.62
C TYR A 757 4.56 21.62 22.35
N TYR A 758 4.66 20.37 21.90
CA TYR A 758 3.79 19.81 20.86
C TYR A 758 2.95 18.66 21.42
N GLN A 759 1.69 18.56 21.01
CA GLN A 759 0.83 17.43 21.33
C GLN A 759 0.15 16.88 20.06
N SER A 760 0.18 15.56 19.89
CA SER A 760 -0.36 14.87 18.71
C SER A 760 -1.89 14.82 18.69
N THR A 761 -2.52 14.69 19.85
CA THR A 761 -3.99 14.70 19.99
C THR A 761 -4.40 15.27 21.33
N SER A 762 -5.47 16.04 21.35
CA SER A 762 -6.01 16.66 22.55
C SER A 762 -6.97 15.72 23.26
N LYS A 763 -7.26 16.02 24.54
CA LYS A 763 -8.28 15.31 25.31
C LYS A 763 -9.65 15.47 24.67
N GLU A 764 -9.96 16.70 24.26
CA GLU A 764 -11.26 17.09 23.71
C GLU A 764 -11.60 16.25 22.48
N PHE A 765 -10.61 16.03 21.61
CA PHE A 765 -10.79 15.20 20.42
C PHE A 765 -10.97 13.71 20.76
N ILE A 766 -10.18 13.18 21.68
CA ILE A 766 -10.30 11.77 22.11
C ILE A 766 -11.64 11.50 22.80
N GLU A 767 -12.12 12.43 23.64
CA GLU A 767 -13.43 12.29 24.28
C GLU A 767 -14.57 12.44 23.27
N PHE A 768 -14.46 13.33 22.29
CA PHE A 768 -15.41 13.43 21.18
C PHE A 768 -15.51 12.13 20.38
N LEU A 769 -14.37 11.57 19.94
CA LEU A 769 -14.35 10.32 19.18
C LEU A 769 -14.95 9.15 19.96
N ARG A 770 -14.86 9.15 21.29
CA ARG A 770 -15.54 8.17 22.15
C ARG A 770 -17.03 8.44 22.23
N ASP A 771 -17.40 9.68 22.53
CA ASP A 771 -18.77 10.04 22.90
C ASP A 771 -19.71 10.05 21.70
N GLU A 772 -19.24 10.43 20.51
CA GLU A 772 -20.03 10.44 19.28
C GLU A 772 -20.01 9.10 18.53
N ASN A 773 -19.18 8.13 18.94
CA ASN A 773 -19.16 6.82 18.31
C ASN A 773 -20.31 5.95 18.82
N HIS A 774 -21.19 5.55 17.91
CA HIS A 774 -22.40 4.80 18.22
C HIS A 774 -22.59 3.56 17.33
N THR A 775 -21.69 3.32 16.39
CA THR A 775 -21.78 2.23 15.41
C THR A 775 -20.78 1.10 15.68
N ASP A 776 -19.65 1.39 16.34
CA ASP A 776 -18.66 0.38 16.73
C ASP A 776 -17.98 0.70 18.08
N THR A 777 -16.80 0.10 18.33
CA THR A 777 -16.03 0.26 19.56
C THR A 777 -14.75 1.08 19.41
N LYS A 778 -14.43 1.60 18.21
CA LYS A 778 -13.12 2.23 17.93
C LYS A 778 -12.87 3.48 18.75
N GLY A 779 -13.89 4.30 18.97
CA GLY A 779 -13.81 5.48 19.83
C GLY A 779 -13.48 5.11 21.29
N GLN A 780 -14.13 4.07 21.81
CA GLN A 780 -13.87 3.57 23.16
C GLN A 780 -12.50 2.91 23.30
N GLU A 781 -12.09 2.09 22.32
CA GLU A 781 -10.76 1.47 22.26
C GLU A 781 -9.64 2.53 22.28
N LEU A 782 -9.78 3.60 21.47
CA LEU A 782 -8.85 4.72 21.45
C LEU A 782 -8.83 5.48 22.78
N TYR A 783 -10.00 5.73 23.38
CA TYR A 783 -10.07 6.40 24.69
C TYR A 783 -9.38 5.59 25.80
N ASP A 784 -9.60 4.28 25.85
CA ASP A 784 -8.98 3.41 26.84
C ASP A 784 -7.45 3.39 26.64
N LEU A 785 -6.99 3.28 25.38
CA LEU A 785 -5.58 3.38 25.03
C LEU A 785 -4.97 4.71 25.49
N TRP A 786 -5.65 5.83 25.24
CA TRP A 786 -5.25 7.16 25.69
C TRP A 786 -5.19 7.28 27.20
N ASN A 787 -6.26 6.86 27.90
CA ASN A 787 -6.38 6.98 29.34
C ASN A 787 -5.31 6.18 30.09
N ASP A 788 -4.99 4.98 29.58
CA ASP A 788 -4.09 4.04 30.22
C ASP A 788 -2.61 4.32 29.91
N ASN A 789 -2.31 5.15 28.90
CA ASN A 789 -0.95 5.45 28.42
C ASN A 789 -0.58 6.93 28.53
N GLY A 790 -0.84 7.52 29.70
CA GLY A 790 -0.36 8.86 30.04
C GLY A 790 -1.05 10.01 29.30
N LYS A 791 -2.17 9.73 28.62
CA LYS A 791 -3.04 10.73 28.00
C LYS A 791 -2.34 11.60 26.96
N CYS A 792 -1.55 10.99 26.07
CA CYS A 792 -0.78 11.71 25.03
C CYS A 792 -0.02 12.93 25.59
N PRO A 793 0.97 12.73 26.48
CA PRO A 793 1.71 13.84 27.05
C PRO A 793 2.42 14.66 25.97
N PRO A 794 2.59 15.98 26.15
CA PRO A 794 3.35 16.78 25.21
C PRO A 794 4.81 16.34 25.13
N THR A 795 5.38 16.53 23.94
CA THR A 795 6.82 16.34 23.66
C THR A 795 7.56 17.66 23.72
#